data_AF-A0A8B7YT36-F1
#
_entry.id   AF-A0A8B7YT36-F1
#
_cell.length_a   1.000
_cell.length_b   1.000
_cell.length_c   1.000
_cell.angle_alpha   90.00
_cell.angle_beta   90.00
_cell.angle_gamma   90.00
#
_symmetry.space_group_name_H-M   'P 1'
#
loop_
_entity.id
_entity.type
_entity.pdbx_description
1 polymer ?
#
loop_
_entity_poly.entity_id
_entity_poly.type
_entity_poly.pdbx_seq_one_letter_code
_entity_poly.pdbx_strand_id
1 'polypeptide(L)'
;MAKNQDGDTVLHTAAAHCRLDACRVILQNGGDVCARNRIGNSPLHVAASTAHASICELFIAANADVLLRNNDGHTPKGVLPRTSGNAGKIITQAEKKQKFDKLIQMGTEPVNIVKLFLVGDPKAGKTTLRKALIKLRRWLAFVKAGHDYAYQTKPDVVIVATHLDQMTSETDGKTAADSILQQVRSEFDNHLNVLNEVFVINSIKFGSKAMARLRHTLECLATKIKGSRRMPHLCEEIRRMKHTWYKAKYPVISWNKFCSKVKAVNRLADDNLIRTAAVFLTDMSEIYFKKQCGDMDWVVLEPRWLSCVIIGRMFAGEDFPGHSDRLDKKQLYSISDIRKLLKDVANVYNLLDLLQHLELIYHYNETHYIIPARLPTNLDPVVWSKDTRFTEYYGRRVECRDITDIFSPDVFPCLQVRIMRWFCDGHGKVAISRQSLKFSGKIEGMIQLTGNQKAIHICVRGRSGKEDRSACYFQLEHVLGMVLSELAQRSPGTAINICYLSPRSLLQHEDLGDILFYTETDVELAKQGVVVHPQTRNTELIADIFCAGYDSTFLRREGLECNSSWLLEEDLQALCRRLDVIHPLGQDYRALAEALGVSESELDYIYQICLRRDSSPTRALLDRCQPTVGQLRAICRHPGLVGNKEATDVIDAMLERFGHKVNDEESKITAEDGFKPNSISVEILVWREDLRQQANNLRGVLDPASLLAGCAHLFDASDQEEIEATQQMLGRTKAVDRMLYKVIKSQRVELYHEFYGALEMLQNMGKVVDALTEVIPNSEGSYKDYIIPPAKPSAAQLDSNNSYCMWKESKGLAYVLNNSDFHGKRRQGSGVDLGNICHVLQELGYVLQVHTNLTAKDTLDSLARFARRFDGTEFCSALVVLMSHGNTGVITGVDDNCIKLRDIYSLFEGHRCPVLLGKPKLFFIQACRGDIRTQLVEADSDVTELEPEDHSDEEIITTNLQADYSFAQDLPGNADMFFAYATTEGNISLRSQVAGSWFIQAICEVFIKWAAQDSLDVLMNKVTNRVACQRGEIRDPLTHKLKAASQTPECIKRMRKNMYFMPKYPNSSQAGATWM
;
A
#
# COMPACT_ATOMS: atom_id res chain seq x y z
N MET A 1 23.92 11.85 36.44
CA MET A 1 23.07 12.89 37.08
C MET A 1 23.27 12.84 38.59
N ALA A 2 23.46 13.99 39.25
CA ALA A 2 23.59 14.07 40.69
C ALA A 2 22.26 13.69 41.39
N LYS A 3 22.37 13.01 42.54
CA LYS A 3 21.26 12.66 43.43
C LYS A 3 21.41 13.41 44.75
N ASN A 4 20.31 13.83 45.36
CA ASN A 4 20.35 14.43 46.70
C ASN A 4 20.56 13.36 47.79
N GLN A 5 20.51 13.75 49.06
CA GLN A 5 20.67 12.83 50.20
C GLN A 5 19.54 11.80 50.30
N ASP A 6 18.40 11.99 49.64
CA ASP A 6 17.31 11.01 49.59
C ASP A 6 17.40 10.07 48.37
N GLY A 7 18.44 10.26 47.54
CA GLY A 7 18.61 9.55 46.28
C GLY A 7 17.71 10.07 45.16
N ASP A 8 17.00 11.19 45.38
CA ASP A 8 16.14 11.81 44.38
C ASP A 8 16.98 12.47 43.29
N THR A 9 16.58 12.25 42.04
CA THR A 9 17.08 13.01 40.89
C THR A 9 16.37 14.36 40.80
N VAL A 10 16.89 15.23 39.94
CA VAL A 10 16.23 16.51 39.63
C VAL A 10 14.78 16.28 39.16
N LEU A 11 14.51 15.18 38.44
CA LEU A 11 13.16 14.82 37.98
C LEU A 11 12.21 14.42 39.12
N HIS A 12 12.71 13.73 40.15
CA HIS A 12 11.92 13.44 41.37
C HIS A 12 11.54 14.74 42.09
N THR A 13 12.50 15.65 42.23
CA THR A 13 12.29 16.92 42.91
C THR A 13 11.29 17.80 42.15
N ALA A 14 11.41 17.87 40.81
CA ALA A 14 10.49 18.62 39.96
C ALA A 14 9.06 18.04 40.01
N ALA A 15 8.93 16.71 40.02
CA ALA A 15 7.65 16.02 40.18
C ALA A 15 7.01 16.26 41.56
N ALA A 16 7.79 16.20 42.64
CA ALA A 16 7.31 16.46 44.01
C ALA A 16 6.75 17.88 44.18
N HIS A 17 7.39 18.86 43.52
CA HIS A 17 6.96 20.26 43.53
C HIS A 17 5.96 20.60 42.42
N CYS A 18 5.46 19.59 41.69
CA CYS A 18 4.44 19.75 40.65
C CYS A 18 4.81 20.74 39.53
N ARG A 19 6.11 20.82 39.16
CA ARG A 19 6.63 21.75 38.15
C ARG A 19 6.69 21.10 36.76
N LEU A 20 5.58 21.15 36.02
CA LEU A 20 5.46 20.52 34.69
C LEU A 20 6.54 20.98 33.68
N ASP A 21 6.81 22.29 33.60
CA ASP A 21 7.78 22.85 32.65
C ASP A 21 9.20 22.39 32.96
N ALA A 22 9.56 22.35 34.25
CA ALA A 22 10.84 21.82 34.69
C ALA A 22 10.99 20.33 34.32
N CYS A 23 9.95 19.53 34.55
CA CYS A 23 9.92 18.12 34.13
C CYS A 23 10.15 17.96 32.62
N ARG A 24 9.53 18.82 31.79
CA ARG A 24 9.68 18.78 30.32
C ARG A 24 11.12 19.11 29.90
N VAL A 25 11.71 20.17 30.44
CA VAL A 25 13.09 20.56 30.13
C VAL A 25 14.09 19.49 30.56
N ILE A 26 13.90 18.89 31.73
CA ILE A 26 14.81 17.85 32.23
C ILE A 26 14.73 16.58 31.36
N LEU A 27 13.53 16.20 30.90
CA LEU A 27 13.36 15.05 29.99
C LEU A 27 14.00 15.31 28.62
N GLN A 28 13.84 16.50 28.05
CA GLN A 28 14.47 16.90 26.80
C GLN A 28 16.01 16.82 26.86
N ASN A 29 16.59 17.03 28.04
CA ASN A 29 18.03 16.92 28.28
C ASN A 29 18.46 15.52 28.77
N GLY A 30 17.70 14.46 28.45
CA GLY A 30 18.07 13.07 28.76
C GLY A 30 17.84 12.66 30.22
N GLY A 31 16.90 13.28 30.92
CA GLY A 31 16.49 12.87 32.26
C GLY A 31 15.93 11.45 32.31
N ASP A 32 16.52 10.59 33.15
CA ASP A 32 16.03 9.23 33.36
C ASP A 32 14.70 9.22 34.15
N VAL A 33 13.60 8.95 33.44
CA VAL A 33 12.24 8.88 33.99
C VAL A 33 11.96 7.59 34.79
N CYS A 34 12.87 6.62 34.72
CA CYS A 34 12.80 5.34 35.44
C CYS A 34 13.80 5.25 36.60
N ALA A 35 14.58 6.32 36.85
CA ALA A 35 15.55 6.38 37.93
C ALA A 35 14.89 6.09 39.28
N ARG A 36 15.58 5.35 40.16
CA ARG A 36 15.07 4.99 41.50
C ARG A 36 15.77 5.79 42.60
N ASN A 37 14.99 6.34 43.52
CA ASN A 37 15.48 6.95 44.76
C ASN A 37 15.73 5.90 45.86
N ARG A 38 16.10 6.32 47.09
CA ARG A 38 16.47 5.37 48.17
C ARG A 38 15.34 4.46 48.62
N ILE A 39 14.09 4.87 48.48
CA ILE A 39 12.90 4.04 48.75
C ILE A 39 12.41 3.28 47.52
N GLY A 40 13.16 3.33 46.41
CA GLY A 40 12.86 2.60 45.19
C GLY A 40 11.78 3.24 44.32
N ASN A 41 11.27 4.42 44.70
CA ASN A 41 10.30 5.18 43.92
C ASN A 41 10.97 5.74 42.66
N SER A 42 10.21 5.77 41.57
CA SER A 42 10.56 6.51 40.35
C SER A 42 9.91 7.91 40.34
N PRO A 43 10.34 8.81 39.44
CA PRO A 43 9.66 10.10 39.24
C PRO A 43 8.15 9.94 39.03
N LEU A 44 7.71 8.86 38.36
CA LEU A 44 6.29 8.56 38.20
C LEU A 44 5.59 8.14 39.51
N HIS A 45 6.25 7.44 40.43
CA HIS A 45 5.70 7.19 41.77
C HIS A 45 5.48 8.50 42.53
N VAL A 46 6.42 9.43 42.44
CA VAL A 46 6.33 10.75 43.08
C VAL A 46 5.19 11.57 42.46
N ALA A 47 5.08 11.61 41.12
CA ALA A 47 3.98 12.28 40.42
C ALA A 47 2.60 11.64 40.73
N ALA A 48 2.55 10.31 40.88
CA ALA A 48 1.33 9.61 41.26
C ALA A 48 0.91 9.92 42.71
N SER A 49 1.86 9.99 43.65
CA SER A 49 1.57 10.33 45.04
C SER A 49 1.01 11.75 45.22
N THR A 50 1.37 12.67 44.33
CA THR A 50 0.86 14.05 44.29
C THR A 50 -0.41 14.21 43.44
N ALA A 51 -0.88 13.14 42.79
CA ALA A 51 -2.07 13.09 41.92
C ALA A 51 -2.06 14.11 40.75
N HIS A 52 -0.88 14.50 40.26
CA HIS A 52 -0.74 15.49 39.19
C HIS A 52 -0.84 14.87 37.78
N ALA A 53 -2.05 14.80 37.24
CA ALA A 53 -2.37 14.11 35.99
C ALA A 53 -1.47 14.47 34.80
N SER A 54 -1.20 15.75 34.57
CA SER A 54 -0.38 16.22 33.44
C SER A 54 1.09 15.80 33.55
N ILE A 55 1.63 15.67 34.77
CA ILE A 55 3.01 15.19 34.97
C ILE A 55 3.06 13.67 34.80
N CYS A 56 2.05 12.94 35.28
CA CYS A 56 1.92 11.50 35.02
C CYS A 56 1.85 11.22 33.52
N GLU A 57 1.04 11.98 32.78
CA GLU A 57 0.90 11.86 31.33
C GLU A 57 2.21 12.17 30.60
N LEU A 58 2.91 13.25 30.97
CA LEU A 58 4.23 13.59 30.43
C LEU A 58 5.25 12.46 30.65
N PHE A 59 5.30 11.90 31.86
CA PHE A 59 6.23 10.82 32.19
C PHE A 59 5.88 9.52 31.46
N ILE A 60 4.60 9.20 31.29
CA ILE A 60 4.16 8.04 30.51
C ILE A 60 4.49 8.23 29.02
N ALA A 61 4.30 9.44 28.47
CA ALA A 61 4.69 9.78 27.11
C ALA A 61 6.21 9.69 26.90
N ALA A 62 6.99 9.93 27.95
CA ALA A 62 8.44 9.74 27.97
C ALA A 62 8.88 8.29 28.29
N ASN A 63 8.00 7.29 28.10
CA ASN A 63 8.26 5.86 28.30
C ASN A 63 8.59 5.43 29.74
N ALA A 64 8.00 6.07 30.75
CA ALA A 64 8.12 5.59 32.13
C ALA A 64 7.58 4.15 32.33
N ASP A 65 8.30 3.31 33.07
CA ASP A 65 7.81 1.98 33.48
C ASP A 65 6.73 2.12 34.57
N VAL A 66 5.46 2.01 34.16
CA VAL A 66 4.28 2.08 35.03
C VAL A 66 4.09 0.82 35.85
N LEU A 67 4.85 -0.25 35.58
CA LEU A 67 4.84 -1.52 36.32
C LEU A 67 6.01 -1.65 37.30
N LEU A 68 6.92 -0.68 37.30
CA LEU A 68 8.06 -0.66 38.22
C LEU A 68 7.56 -0.63 39.67
N ARG A 69 8.14 -1.47 40.53
CA ARG A 69 7.80 -1.53 41.94
C ARG A 69 8.82 -0.78 42.78
N ASN A 70 8.36 -0.03 43.77
CA ASN A 70 9.23 0.53 44.80
C ASN A 70 9.67 -0.55 45.81
N ASN A 71 10.43 -0.16 46.84
CA ASN A 71 10.94 -1.12 47.83
C ASN A 71 9.83 -1.75 48.70
N ASP A 72 8.68 -1.09 48.80
CA ASP A 72 7.48 -1.60 49.48
C ASP A 72 6.62 -2.50 48.58
N GLY A 73 7.05 -2.72 47.34
CA GLY A 73 6.34 -3.56 46.36
C GLY A 73 5.17 -2.86 45.66
N HIS A 74 4.95 -1.56 45.88
CA HIS A 74 3.90 -0.79 45.22
C HIS A 74 4.34 -0.31 43.84
N THR A 75 3.42 -0.36 42.86
CA THR A 75 3.58 0.34 41.57
C THR A 75 3.18 1.82 41.72
N PRO A 76 3.40 2.70 40.72
CA PRO A 76 2.90 4.07 40.78
C PRO A 76 1.40 4.16 41.07
N LYS A 77 0.59 3.18 40.65
CA LYS A 77 -0.82 3.09 41.03
C LYS A 77 -1.04 2.82 42.52
N GLY A 78 -0.19 2.00 43.12
CA GLY A 78 -0.28 1.63 44.54
C GLY A 78 -0.01 2.78 45.51
N VAL A 79 0.64 3.84 45.05
CA VAL A 79 0.94 5.06 45.84
C VAL A 79 -0.06 6.20 45.59
N LEU A 80 -1.10 6.00 44.78
CA LEU A 80 -2.12 7.02 44.52
C LEU A 80 -3.00 7.29 45.75
N PRO A 81 -3.36 8.55 46.03
CA PRO A 81 -4.34 8.88 47.08
C PRO A 81 -5.74 8.39 46.70
N ARG A 82 -6.62 8.19 47.69
CA ARG A 82 -7.99 7.64 47.52
C ARG A 82 -8.91 8.48 46.61
N THR A 83 -8.56 9.74 46.32
CA THR A 83 -9.35 10.70 45.53
C THR A 83 -8.71 11.05 44.16
N SER A 84 -7.87 10.18 43.61
CA SER A 84 -6.93 10.45 42.50
C SER A 84 -7.51 10.64 41.08
N GLY A 85 -8.82 10.80 40.93
CA GLY A 85 -9.50 11.28 39.71
C GLY A 85 -8.88 10.87 38.37
N ASN A 86 -8.41 11.87 37.60
CA ASN A 86 -7.83 11.68 36.26
C ASN A 86 -6.46 11.00 36.27
N ALA A 87 -5.59 11.28 37.24
CA ALA A 87 -4.27 10.66 37.34
C ALA A 87 -4.38 9.13 37.52
N GLY A 88 -5.34 8.66 38.33
CA GLY A 88 -5.61 7.25 38.52
C GLY A 88 -6.11 6.53 37.27
N LYS A 89 -6.93 7.21 36.44
CA LYS A 89 -7.37 6.69 35.13
C LYS A 89 -6.20 6.53 34.17
N ILE A 90 -5.37 7.58 34.03
CA ILE A 90 -4.20 7.61 33.14
C ILE A 90 -3.22 6.48 33.49
N ILE A 91 -2.84 6.35 34.77
CA ILE A 91 -1.91 5.30 35.22
C ILE A 91 -2.54 3.92 35.04
N THR A 92 -3.82 3.72 35.33
CA THR A 92 -4.48 2.43 35.14
C THR A 92 -4.54 2.02 33.67
N GLN A 93 -4.76 2.96 32.75
CA GLN A 93 -4.77 2.71 31.32
C GLN A 93 -3.37 2.37 30.80
N ALA A 94 -2.35 3.12 31.23
CA ALA A 94 -0.97 2.85 30.89
C ALA A 94 -0.48 1.50 31.44
N GLU A 95 -0.85 1.13 32.69
CA GLU A 95 -0.52 -0.18 33.27
C GLU A 95 -1.12 -1.32 32.45
N LYS A 96 -2.36 -1.19 31.95
CA LYS A 96 -2.98 -2.18 31.07
C LYS A 96 -2.25 -2.28 29.74
N LYS A 97 -1.88 -1.15 29.13
CA LYS A 97 -1.11 -1.08 27.88
C LYS A 97 0.26 -1.75 28.04
N GLN A 98 1.06 -1.36 29.02
CA GLN A 98 2.42 -1.89 29.18
C GLN A 98 2.46 -3.37 29.64
N LYS A 99 1.46 -3.84 30.40
CA LYS A 99 1.29 -5.29 30.67
C LYS A 99 1.02 -6.06 29.38
N PHE A 100 0.25 -5.46 28.47
CA PHE A 100 -0.08 -6.04 27.18
C PHE A 100 1.11 -6.00 26.21
N ASP A 101 1.86 -4.89 26.16
CA ASP A 101 3.08 -4.76 25.35
C ASP A 101 4.15 -5.77 25.79
N LYS A 102 4.31 -6.00 27.10
CA LYS A 102 5.17 -7.08 27.63
C LYS A 102 4.67 -8.49 27.21
N LEU A 103 3.36 -8.69 27.05
CA LEU A 103 2.78 -9.94 26.54
C LEU A 103 2.97 -10.11 25.03
N ILE A 104 3.01 -9.02 24.25
CA ILE A 104 3.38 -9.05 22.82
C ILE A 104 4.88 -9.32 22.64
N GLN A 105 5.74 -8.69 23.45
CA GLN A 105 7.20 -8.90 23.39
C GLN A 105 7.62 -10.33 23.78
N MET A 106 6.90 -10.97 24.71
CA MET A 106 7.08 -12.42 24.98
C MET A 106 6.58 -13.31 23.83
N GLY A 107 5.82 -12.73 22.89
CA GLY A 107 5.28 -13.40 21.74
C GLY A 107 6.17 -13.36 20.49
N THR A 108 7.31 -12.65 20.45
CA THR A 108 8.10 -12.52 19.21
C THR A 108 9.14 -13.63 18.99
N GLU A 109 9.05 -14.76 19.68
CA GLU A 109 9.77 -15.96 19.23
C GLU A 109 9.09 -16.54 17.99
N PRO A 110 9.84 -16.95 16.98
CA PRO A 110 9.25 -17.37 15.71
C PRO A 110 8.51 -18.68 15.87
N VAL A 111 7.49 -18.88 15.02
CA VAL A 111 6.79 -20.15 14.95
C VAL A 111 7.73 -21.21 14.38
N ASN A 112 8.06 -22.23 15.17
CA ASN A 112 8.63 -23.47 14.62
C ASN A 112 7.55 -24.18 13.80
N ILE A 113 7.50 -23.89 12.50
CA ILE A 113 6.62 -24.57 11.56
C ILE A 113 7.25 -25.92 11.24
N VAL A 114 6.61 -27.01 11.68
CA VAL A 114 6.95 -28.36 11.21
C VAL A 114 6.23 -28.60 9.89
N LYS A 115 6.97 -28.71 8.79
CA LYS A 115 6.41 -29.11 7.49
C LYS A 115 6.70 -30.59 7.24
N LEU A 116 5.64 -31.37 7.10
CA LEU A 116 5.70 -32.79 6.77
C LEU A 116 5.63 -32.98 5.25
N PHE A 117 6.66 -33.60 4.67
CA PHE A 117 6.68 -33.91 3.24
C PHE A 117 6.60 -35.42 3.00
N LEU A 118 5.60 -35.82 2.22
CA LEU A 118 5.44 -37.17 1.71
C LEU A 118 6.08 -37.24 0.32
N VAL A 119 7.18 -37.96 0.18
CA VAL A 119 7.85 -38.19 -1.10
C VAL A 119 7.57 -39.62 -1.55
N GLY A 120 6.74 -39.77 -2.58
CA GLY A 120 6.42 -41.04 -3.20
C GLY A 120 6.57 -40.97 -4.71
N ASP A 121 7.31 -41.90 -5.31
CA ASP A 121 7.33 -42.10 -6.76
C ASP A 121 7.22 -43.62 -7.05
N PRO A 122 6.17 -44.08 -7.76
CA PRO A 122 5.74 -45.48 -7.75
C PRO A 122 6.58 -46.45 -8.63
N LYS A 123 7.83 -46.11 -8.96
CA LYS A 123 8.69 -46.95 -9.83
C LYS A 123 10.13 -46.96 -9.35
N ALA A 124 10.56 -47.90 -8.53
CA ALA A 124 11.93 -47.93 -7.98
C ALA A 124 13.00 -48.13 -9.09
N GLY A 125 13.94 -47.18 -9.19
CA GLY A 125 15.11 -47.22 -10.07
C GLY A 125 16.01 -45.99 -9.85
N LYS A 126 17.29 -46.03 -10.28
CA LYS A 126 18.24 -44.89 -10.12
C LYS A 126 17.71 -43.59 -10.74
N THR A 127 17.01 -43.69 -11.88
CA THR A 127 16.34 -42.58 -12.57
C THR A 127 15.21 -41.96 -11.74
N THR A 128 14.59 -42.77 -10.89
CA THR A 128 13.48 -42.36 -10.00
C THR A 128 14.01 -41.67 -8.75
N LEU A 129 15.15 -42.12 -8.21
CA LEU A 129 15.82 -41.45 -7.08
C LEU A 129 16.23 -40.01 -7.45
N ARG A 130 16.78 -39.81 -8.65
CA ARG A 130 17.11 -38.48 -9.17
C ARG A 130 15.86 -37.59 -9.32
N LYS A 131 14.74 -38.14 -9.80
CA LYS A 131 13.47 -37.41 -9.92
C LYS A 131 12.89 -37.05 -8.55
N ALA A 132 12.92 -37.98 -7.59
CA ALA A 132 12.49 -37.77 -6.22
C ALA A 132 13.32 -36.68 -5.53
N LEU A 133 14.65 -36.70 -5.70
CA LEU A 133 15.54 -35.68 -5.18
C LEU A 133 15.28 -34.31 -5.80
N ILE A 134 15.07 -34.21 -7.12
CA ILE A 134 14.72 -32.94 -7.78
C ILE A 134 13.41 -32.37 -7.23
N LYS A 135 12.38 -33.22 -7.05
CA LYS A 135 11.10 -32.82 -6.44
C LYS A 135 11.31 -32.35 -4.99
N LEU A 136 12.08 -33.10 -4.20
CA LEU A 136 12.38 -32.76 -2.80
C LEU A 136 13.14 -31.43 -2.70
N ARG A 137 14.22 -31.24 -3.47
CA ARG A 137 14.97 -29.97 -3.52
C ARG A 137 14.06 -28.79 -3.84
N ARG A 138 13.15 -28.92 -4.83
CA ARG A 138 12.18 -27.87 -5.15
C ARG A 138 11.25 -27.54 -3.99
N TRP A 139 10.77 -28.54 -3.26
CA TRP A 139 9.95 -28.32 -2.08
C TRP A 139 10.72 -27.65 -0.95
N LEU A 140 11.95 -28.09 -0.66
CA LEU A 140 12.79 -27.48 0.37
C LEU A 140 13.15 -26.03 0.02
N ALA A 141 13.48 -25.77 -1.25
CA ALA A 141 13.70 -24.43 -1.76
C ALA A 141 12.45 -23.55 -1.66
N PHE A 142 11.25 -24.09 -1.92
CA PHE A 142 9.99 -23.38 -1.71
C PHE A 142 9.74 -23.05 -0.23
N VAL A 143 10.05 -23.98 0.68
CA VAL A 143 9.96 -23.73 2.13
C VAL A 143 10.92 -22.64 2.55
N LYS A 144 12.17 -22.69 2.06
CA LYS A 144 13.17 -21.64 2.26
C LYS A 144 12.67 -20.30 1.75
N ALA A 145 12.18 -20.23 0.51
CA ALA A 145 11.74 -18.99 -0.13
C ALA A 145 10.66 -18.25 0.68
N GLY A 146 9.70 -18.98 1.26
CA GLY A 146 8.64 -18.39 2.08
C GLY A 146 9.02 -18.09 3.54
N HIS A 147 10.26 -18.37 3.96
CA HIS A 147 10.71 -18.19 5.34
C HIS A 147 11.51 -16.91 5.49
N ASP A 148 11.07 -16.01 6.37
CA ASP A 148 11.79 -14.77 6.66
C ASP A 148 12.91 -15.04 7.70
N TYR A 149 14.16 -14.78 7.31
CA TYR A 149 15.34 -15.01 8.14
C TYR A 149 15.57 -13.96 9.23
N ALA A 150 14.81 -12.85 9.23
CA ALA A 150 14.82 -11.88 10.33
C ALA A 150 14.50 -12.52 11.69
N TYR A 151 13.77 -13.65 11.65
CA TYR A 151 13.31 -14.39 12.82
C TYR A 151 14.35 -15.36 13.43
N GLN A 152 15.53 -15.58 12.83
CA GLN A 152 16.63 -16.43 13.36
C GLN A 152 16.33 -17.93 13.62
N THR A 153 15.09 -18.43 13.59
CA THR A 153 14.81 -19.87 13.70
C THR A 153 14.71 -20.54 12.34
N LYS A 154 15.05 -21.84 12.29
CA LYS A 154 14.98 -22.67 11.09
C LYS A 154 13.73 -23.57 11.14
N PRO A 155 12.96 -23.72 10.05
CA PRO A 155 11.84 -24.65 9.99
C PRO A 155 12.29 -26.11 10.22
N ASP A 156 11.55 -26.84 11.05
CA ASP A 156 11.77 -28.27 11.28
C ASP A 156 11.15 -29.08 10.11
N VAL A 157 11.96 -29.90 9.44
CA VAL A 157 11.58 -30.66 8.24
C VAL A 157 11.66 -32.16 8.50
N VAL A 158 10.52 -32.84 8.34
CA VAL A 158 10.40 -34.29 8.41
C VAL A 158 10.24 -34.87 7.02
N ILE A 159 11.18 -35.72 6.60
CA ILE A 159 11.15 -36.38 5.29
C ILE A 159 10.59 -37.78 5.47
N VAL A 160 9.50 -38.07 4.75
CA VAL A 160 8.87 -39.39 4.74
C VAL A 160 8.91 -39.95 3.31
N ALA A 161 9.63 -41.04 3.13
CA ALA A 161 9.69 -41.78 1.87
C ALA A 161 8.61 -42.88 1.87
N THR A 162 7.63 -42.77 0.98
CA THR A 162 6.52 -43.73 0.87
C THR A 162 6.78 -44.79 -0.21
N HIS A 163 5.85 -45.74 -0.39
CA HIS A 163 5.91 -46.81 -1.39
C HIS A 163 7.02 -47.86 -1.21
N LEU A 164 7.40 -48.14 0.05
CA LEU A 164 8.33 -49.24 0.36
C LEU A 164 7.88 -50.61 -0.21
N ASP A 165 6.58 -50.81 -0.41
CA ASP A 165 5.98 -51.98 -1.07
C ASP A 165 6.45 -52.22 -2.51
N GLN A 166 6.97 -51.19 -3.18
CA GLN A 166 7.36 -51.23 -4.59
C GLN A 166 8.89 -51.31 -4.78
N MET A 167 9.64 -51.43 -3.68
CA MET A 167 11.09 -51.63 -3.68
C MET A 167 11.43 -53.13 -3.72
N THR A 168 12.59 -53.47 -4.30
CA THR A 168 13.14 -54.83 -4.34
C THR A 168 13.52 -55.37 -2.96
N SER A 169 13.99 -54.49 -2.07
CA SER A 169 14.33 -54.82 -0.68
C SER A 169 14.17 -53.60 0.24
N GLU A 170 13.86 -53.83 1.52
CA GLU A 170 13.81 -52.80 2.55
C GLU A 170 15.19 -52.16 2.80
N THR A 171 16.27 -52.92 2.60
CA THR A 171 17.67 -52.44 2.73
C THR A 171 18.02 -51.41 1.65
N ASP A 172 17.55 -51.65 0.43
CA ASP A 172 17.81 -50.77 -0.72
C ASP A 172 17.07 -49.44 -0.53
N GLY A 173 15.83 -49.51 -0.02
CA GLY A 173 15.04 -48.32 0.34
C GLY A 173 15.69 -47.46 1.42
N LYS A 174 16.26 -48.07 2.46
CA LYS A 174 17.00 -47.35 3.51
C LYS A 174 18.28 -46.71 2.98
N THR A 175 19.07 -47.46 2.21
CA THR A 175 20.31 -46.94 1.61
C THR A 175 20.04 -45.75 0.68
N ALA A 176 18.98 -45.83 -0.13
CA ALA A 176 18.52 -44.73 -0.96
C ALA A 176 18.10 -43.50 -0.13
N ALA A 177 17.37 -43.73 0.97
CA ALA A 177 16.91 -42.68 1.86
C ALA A 177 18.06 -41.98 2.58
N ASP A 178 19.07 -42.73 3.05
CA ASP A 178 20.29 -42.19 3.68
C ASP A 178 21.10 -41.34 2.69
N SER A 179 21.21 -41.80 1.44
CA SER A 179 21.86 -41.03 0.37
C SER A 179 21.16 -39.71 0.07
N ILE A 180 19.81 -39.72 0.03
CA ILE A 180 19.01 -38.50 -0.12
C ILE A 180 19.21 -37.56 1.08
N LEU A 181 19.18 -38.10 2.30
CA LEU A 181 19.36 -37.33 3.53
C LEU A 181 20.72 -36.62 3.53
N GLN A 182 21.80 -37.33 3.20
CA GLN A 182 23.14 -36.75 3.15
C GLN A 182 23.22 -35.57 2.16
N GLN A 183 22.65 -35.72 0.96
CA GLN A 183 22.65 -34.66 -0.05
C GLN A 183 21.81 -33.45 0.37
N VAL A 184 20.59 -33.70 0.86
CA VAL A 184 19.69 -32.64 1.34
C VAL A 184 20.33 -31.86 2.48
N ARG A 185 20.94 -32.54 3.45
CA ARG A 185 21.59 -31.90 4.59
C ARG A 185 22.80 -31.07 4.17
N SER A 186 23.60 -31.56 3.22
CA SER A 186 24.74 -30.81 2.69
C SER A 186 24.33 -29.49 2.02
N GLU A 187 23.11 -29.41 1.51
CA GLU A 187 22.56 -28.22 0.84
C GLU A 187 21.76 -27.32 1.79
N PHE A 188 20.93 -27.89 2.67
CA PHE A 188 19.89 -27.14 3.39
C PHE A 188 20.11 -27.01 4.91
N ASP A 189 21.09 -27.67 5.55
CA ASP A 189 21.25 -27.60 7.02
C ASP A 189 21.54 -26.17 7.54
N ASN A 190 22.12 -25.31 6.70
CA ASN A 190 22.33 -23.90 7.01
C ASN A 190 21.01 -23.10 7.06
N HIS A 191 19.94 -23.63 6.46
CA HIS A 191 18.68 -22.93 6.20
C HIS A 191 17.47 -23.57 6.88
N LEU A 192 17.45 -24.90 7.02
CA LEU A 192 16.34 -25.71 7.52
C LEU A 192 16.86 -26.71 8.57
N ASN A 193 16.03 -27.06 9.55
CA ASN A 193 16.33 -28.13 10.51
C ASN A 193 15.80 -29.46 9.95
N VAL A 194 16.58 -30.09 9.07
CA VAL A 194 16.23 -31.41 8.53
C VAL A 194 16.50 -32.48 9.58
N LEU A 195 15.48 -33.25 9.96
CA LEU A 195 15.64 -34.35 10.93
C LEU A 195 16.68 -35.37 10.45
N ASN A 196 17.44 -35.94 11.38
CA ASN A 196 18.48 -36.93 11.08
C ASN A 196 17.94 -38.33 10.75
N GLU A 197 16.73 -38.41 10.19
CA GLU A 197 16.08 -39.66 9.80
C GLU A 197 15.15 -39.38 8.62
N VAL A 198 15.19 -40.26 7.61
CA VAL A 198 14.16 -40.34 6.56
C VAL A 198 13.28 -41.54 6.87
N PHE A 199 12.01 -41.28 7.14
CA PHE A 199 11.06 -42.35 7.48
C PHE A 199 10.65 -43.09 6.21
N VAL A 200 11.25 -44.26 5.98
CA VAL A 200 10.86 -45.15 4.87
C VAL A 200 9.66 -46.00 5.32
N ILE A 201 8.49 -45.74 4.74
CA ILE A 201 7.23 -46.36 5.15
C ILE A 201 6.52 -47.09 4.00
N ASN A 202 5.85 -48.18 4.36
CA ASN A 202 4.81 -48.79 3.55
C ASN A 202 3.46 -48.28 4.06
N SER A 203 2.82 -47.39 3.30
CA SER A 203 1.56 -46.76 3.66
C SER A 203 0.39 -47.75 3.76
N ILE A 204 0.50 -48.95 3.20
CA ILE A 204 -0.50 -50.03 3.30
C ILE A 204 -0.41 -50.72 4.66
N LYS A 205 0.77 -50.79 5.27
CA LYS A 205 1.02 -51.46 6.57
C LYS A 205 1.03 -50.45 7.72
N PHE A 206 -0.16 -49.95 8.09
CA PHE A 206 -0.35 -48.92 9.14
C PHE A 206 0.20 -49.31 10.53
N GLY A 207 0.27 -50.60 10.85
CA GLY A 207 0.82 -51.11 12.12
C GLY A 207 2.33 -51.35 12.12
N SER A 208 3.07 -50.91 11.10
CA SER A 208 4.51 -51.14 11.00
C SER A 208 5.32 -50.38 12.05
N LYS A 209 6.49 -50.94 12.43
CA LYS A 209 7.45 -50.28 13.34
C LYS A 209 7.87 -48.88 12.84
N ALA A 210 7.99 -48.70 11.52
CA ALA A 210 8.34 -47.42 10.92
C ALA A 210 7.23 -46.37 11.09
N MET A 211 5.95 -46.75 10.92
CA MET A 211 4.80 -45.86 11.18
C MET A 211 4.68 -45.49 12.66
N ALA A 212 4.94 -46.43 13.57
CA ALA A 212 4.95 -46.16 15.01
C ALA A 212 6.06 -45.15 15.38
N ARG A 213 7.26 -45.29 14.81
CA ARG A 213 8.37 -44.32 14.99
C ARG A 213 8.04 -42.94 14.43
N LEU A 214 7.46 -42.86 13.23
CA LEU A 214 7.02 -41.59 12.66
C LEU A 214 5.99 -40.90 13.56
N ARG A 215 4.98 -41.64 14.04
CA ARG A 215 3.96 -41.11 14.97
C ARG A 215 4.60 -40.55 16.24
N HIS A 216 5.47 -41.32 16.88
CA HIS A 216 6.17 -40.88 18.10
C HIS A 216 7.00 -39.62 17.85
N THR A 217 7.70 -39.53 16.72
CA THR A 217 8.50 -38.35 16.36
C THR A 217 7.62 -37.12 16.16
N LEU A 218 6.49 -37.26 15.47
CA LEU A 218 5.54 -36.17 15.28
C LEU A 218 4.88 -35.73 16.60
N GLU A 219 4.61 -36.66 17.53
CA GLU A 219 4.11 -36.34 18.87
C GLU A 219 5.13 -35.55 19.70
N CYS A 220 6.41 -35.92 19.65
CA CYS A 220 7.51 -35.18 20.30
C CYS A 220 7.64 -33.77 19.72
N LEU A 221 7.63 -33.62 18.39
CA LEU A 221 7.67 -32.32 17.72
C LEU A 221 6.45 -31.46 18.08
N ALA A 222 5.24 -32.04 18.08
CA ALA A 222 4.02 -31.34 18.48
C ALA A 222 4.08 -30.86 19.94
N THR A 223 4.67 -31.65 20.84
CA THR A 223 4.86 -31.29 22.24
C THR A 223 5.85 -30.15 22.40
N LYS A 224 6.97 -30.18 21.65
CA LYS A 224 7.95 -29.08 21.58
C LYS A 224 7.25 -27.78 21.15
N ILE A 225 6.48 -27.79 20.07
CA ILE A 225 5.75 -26.61 19.57
C ILE A 225 4.75 -26.07 20.60
N LYS A 226 3.95 -26.96 21.21
CA LYS A 226 2.96 -26.57 22.23
C LYS A 226 3.61 -25.93 23.47
N GLY A 227 4.85 -26.31 23.78
CA GLY A 227 5.63 -25.74 24.88
C GLY A 227 6.31 -24.40 24.54
N SER A 228 6.53 -24.09 23.26
CA SER A 228 7.34 -22.94 22.83
C SER A 228 6.62 -21.59 22.83
N ARG A 229 5.30 -21.51 22.59
CA ARG A 229 4.60 -20.22 22.49
C ARG A 229 3.19 -20.31 23.08
N ARG A 230 2.92 -19.51 24.11
CA ARG A 230 1.56 -19.33 24.62
C ARG A 230 0.86 -18.27 23.77
N MET A 231 -0.22 -18.64 23.09
CA MET A 231 -0.98 -17.67 22.29
C MET A 231 -1.49 -16.54 23.20
N PRO A 232 -1.33 -15.25 22.81
CA PRO A 232 -1.89 -14.13 23.55
C PRO A 232 -3.38 -14.31 23.77
N HIS A 233 -3.88 -13.87 24.93
CA HIS A 233 -5.27 -14.06 25.33
C HIS A 233 -6.25 -13.52 24.28
N LEU A 234 -6.00 -12.32 23.75
CA LEU A 234 -6.82 -11.71 22.72
C LEU A 234 -6.87 -12.58 21.45
N CYS A 235 -5.73 -13.08 20.99
CA CYS A 235 -5.66 -13.98 19.82
C CYS A 235 -6.41 -15.29 20.08
N GLU A 236 -6.32 -15.86 21.29
CA GLU A 236 -7.05 -17.05 21.70
C GLU A 236 -8.58 -16.84 21.73
N GLU A 237 -9.02 -15.67 22.20
CA GLU A 237 -10.44 -15.29 22.17
C GLU A 237 -10.95 -15.08 20.75
N ILE A 238 -10.19 -14.37 19.91
CA ILE A 238 -10.49 -14.19 18.48
C ILE A 238 -10.60 -15.57 17.81
N ARG A 239 -9.61 -16.44 18.00
CA ARG A 239 -9.62 -17.81 17.46
C ARG A 239 -10.86 -18.60 17.87
N ARG A 240 -11.29 -18.46 19.13
CA ARG A 240 -12.49 -19.13 19.65
C ARG A 240 -13.76 -18.56 19.03
N MET A 241 -13.85 -17.25 18.81
CA MET A 241 -15.09 -16.58 18.40
C MET A 241 -15.25 -16.38 16.89
N LYS A 242 -14.17 -16.41 16.10
CA LYS A 242 -14.17 -16.05 14.67
C LYS A 242 -15.24 -16.75 13.83
N HIS A 243 -15.56 -18.01 14.15
CA HIS A 243 -16.57 -18.81 13.45
C HIS A 243 -18.00 -18.26 13.60
N THR A 244 -18.26 -17.45 14.64
CA THR A 244 -19.55 -16.79 14.89
C THR A 244 -19.69 -15.46 14.15
N TRP A 245 -18.63 -14.95 13.51
CA TRP A 245 -18.59 -13.60 12.96
C TRP A 245 -19.08 -13.48 11.52
N TYR A 246 -19.28 -14.60 10.84
CA TYR A 246 -19.82 -14.68 9.50
C TYR A 246 -21.07 -15.57 9.49
N LYS A 247 -22.01 -15.25 8.59
CA LYS A 247 -23.19 -16.08 8.29
C LYS A 247 -22.94 -16.73 6.92
N ALA A 248 -23.44 -17.94 6.69
CA ALA A 248 -23.35 -18.71 5.43
C ALA A 248 -21.95 -19.26 5.06
N LYS A 249 -21.80 -19.76 3.83
CA LYS A 249 -20.60 -20.44 3.27
C LYS A 249 -19.43 -19.51 2.87
N TYR A 250 -19.43 -18.25 3.32
CA TYR A 250 -18.44 -17.24 2.92
C TYR A 250 -17.75 -16.62 4.17
N PRO A 251 -16.62 -17.19 4.61
CA PRO A 251 -15.92 -16.80 5.84
C PRO A 251 -14.96 -15.61 5.62
N VAL A 252 -15.45 -14.55 4.99
CA VAL A 252 -14.67 -13.34 4.69
C VAL A 252 -15.43 -12.11 5.18
N ILE A 253 -14.72 -11.22 5.86
CA ILE A 253 -15.26 -9.96 6.35
C ILE A 253 -14.32 -8.79 6.03
N SER A 254 -14.84 -7.57 5.97
CA SER A 254 -14.00 -6.38 5.83
C SER A 254 -13.18 -6.12 7.09
N TRP A 255 -12.05 -5.43 6.95
CA TRP A 255 -11.19 -5.03 8.04
C TRP A 255 -11.93 -4.21 9.12
N ASN A 256 -12.80 -3.28 8.72
CA ASN A 256 -13.61 -2.50 9.65
C ASN A 256 -14.54 -3.39 10.49
N LYS A 257 -15.15 -4.40 9.85
CA LYS A 257 -15.99 -5.37 10.55
C LYS A 257 -15.15 -6.26 11.48
N PHE A 258 -13.97 -6.69 11.05
CA PHE A 258 -13.02 -7.42 11.90
C PHE A 258 -12.63 -6.60 13.13
N CYS A 259 -12.24 -5.34 12.95
CA CYS A 259 -11.91 -4.41 14.04
C CYS A 259 -13.07 -4.26 15.02
N SER A 260 -14.31 -4.07 14.53
CA SER A 260 -15.48 -3.97 15.40
C SER A 260 -15.72 -5.24 16.23
N LYS A 261 -15.48 -6.43 15.64
CA LYS A 261 -15.61 -7.71 16.32
C LYS A 261 -14.51 -7.92 17.36
N VAL A 262 -13.27 -7.54 17.06
CA VAL A 262 -12.17 -7.61 18.03
C VAL A 262 -12.39 -6.62 19.18
N LYS A 263 -12.87 -5.40 18.91
CA LYS A 263 -13.23 -4.41 19.95
C LYS A 263 -14.40 -4.87 20.83
N ALA A 264 -15.30 -5.70 20.30
CA ALA A 264 -16.35 -6.33 21.10
C ALA A 264 -15.81 -7.41 22.06
N VAL A 265 -14.70 -8.09 21.69
CA VAL A 265 -13.99 -9.02 22.57
C VAL A 265 -13.15 -8.27 23.61
N ASN A 266 -12.44 -7.23 23.18
CA ASN A 266 -11.61 -6.39 24.04
C ASN A 266 -11.80 -4.91 23.68
N ARG A 267 -12.60 -4.20 24.50
CA ARG A 267 -12.92 -2.78 24.33
C ARG A 267 -11.70 -1.85 24.34
N LEU A 268 -10.58 -2.31 24.90
CA LEU A 268 -9.34 -1.54 25.01
C LEU A 268 -8.40 -1.74 23.82
N ALA A 269 -8.77 -2.59 22.85
CA ALA A 269 -7.95 -2.82 21.67
C ALA A 269 -8.00 -1.64 20.71
N ASP A 270 -6.87 -0.95 20.57
CA ASP A 270 -6.66 0.07 19.55
C ASP A 270 -6.34 -0.57 18.18
N ASP A 271 -6.32 0.25 17.12
CA ASP A 271 -6.21 -0.27 15.75
C ASP A 271 -4.83 -0.90 15.47
N ASN A 272 -3.79 -0.39 16.13
CA ASN A 272 -2.45 -0.97 16.03
C ASN A 272 -2.43 -2.36 16.67
N LEU A 273 -3.02 -2.50 17.86
CA LEU A 273 -3.13 -3.78 18.54
C LEU A 273 -3.91 -4.81 17.71
N ILE A 274 -5.04 -4.41 17.14
CA ILE A 274 -5.87 -5.30 16.31
C ILE A 274 -5.07 -5.76 15.08
N ARG A 275 -4.28 -4.87 14.49
CA ARG A 275 -3.40 -5.17 13.37
C ARG A 275 -2.29 -6.15 13.77
N THR A 276 -1.61 -5.94 14.89
CA THR A 276 -0.60 -6.87 15.41
C THR A 276 -1.22 -8.24 15.72
N ALA A 277 -2.42 -8.28 16.30
CA ALA A 277 -3.14 -9.53 16.55
C ALA A 277 -3.53 -10.24 15.25
N ALA A 278 -3.95 -9.50 14.22
CA ALA A 278 -4.28 -10.06 12.92
C ALA A 278 -3.05 -10.64 12.20
N VAL A 279 -1.91 -9.96 12.27
CA VAL A 279 -0.62 -10.47 11.77
C VAL A 279 -0.23 -11.74 12.52
N PHE A 280 -0.26 -11.72 13.85
CA PHE A 280 0.03 -12.91 14.67
C PHE A 280 -0.86 -14.11 14.30
N LEU A 281 -2.17 -13.88 14.16
CA LEU A 281 -3.12 -14.94 13.79
C LEU A 281 -2.92 -15.42 12.34
N THR A 282 -2.43 -14.55 11.45
CA THR A 282 -2.05 -14.92 10.08
C THR A 282 -0.81 -15.81 10.09
N ASP A 283 0.21 -15.47 10.89
CA ASP A 283 1.42 -16.30 11.05
C ASP A 283 1.09 -17.69 11.64
N MET A 284 0.09 -17.74 12.52
CA MET A 284 -0.45 -18.99 13.08
C MET A 284 -1.41 -19.73 12.11
N SER A 285 -1.66 -19.19 10.91
CA SER A 285 -2.62 -19.70 9.93
C SER A 285 -4.04 -19.87 10.45
N GLU A 286 -4.42 -19.10 11.46
CA GLU A 286 -5.77 -19.06 12.01
C GLU A 286 -6.70 -18.17 11.19
N ILE A 287 -6.17 -17.05 10.68
CA ILE A 287 -6.86 -16.20 9.69
C ILE A 287 -5.90 -15.91 8.54
N TYR A 288 -6.37 -15.24 7.50
CA TYR A 288 -5.51 -14.66 6.48
C TYR A 288 -5.87 -13.18 6.30
N PHE A 289 -4.88 -12.33 6.54
CA PHE A 289 -4.94 -10.90 6.37
C PHE A 289 -3.70 -10.44 5.59
N LYS A 290 -3.92 -9.81 4.44
CA LYS A 290 -2.84 -9.20 3.65
C LYS A 290 -2.88 -7.69 3.90
N LYS A 291 -1.77 -7.14 4.40
CA LYS A 291 -1.58 -5.69 4.50
C LYS A 291 -1.47 -5.10 3.09
N GLN A 292 -2.42 -4.27 2.68
CA GLN A 292 -2.28 -3.38 1.52
C GLN A 292 -2.36 -1.92 1.98
N CYS A 293 -1.84 -1.01 1.16
CA CYS A 293 -1.98 0.43 1.37
C CYS A 293 -3.38 0.83 0.89
N GLY A 294 -4.39 0.92 1.77
CA GLY A 294 -5.75 1.39 1.43
C GLY A 294 -6.87 1.00 2.42
N ASP A 295 -8.06 1.58 2.25
CA ASP A 295 -9.22 1.48 3.17
C ASP A 295 -10.15 0.25 2.93
N MET A 296 -9.82 -0.64 1.98
CA MET A 296 -10.66 -1.78 1.57
C MET A 296 -9.98 -3.13 1.82
N ASP A 297 -9.44 -3.30 3.03
CA ASP A 297 -8.80 -4.53 3.47
C ASP A 297 -9.83 -5.62 3.79
N TRP A 298 -9.49 -6.88 3.46
CA TRP A 298 -10.30 -8.06 3.74
C TRP A 298 -9.60 -9.01 4.71
N VAL A 299 -10.38 -9.63 5.59
CA VAL A 299 -9.92 -10.69 6.48
C VAL A 299 -10.65 -11.98 6.14
N VAL A 300 -9.90 -12.98 5.71
CA VAL A 300 -10.40 -14.34 5.52
C VAL A 300 -10.29 -15.05 6.87
N LEU A 301 -11.42 -15.30 7.51
CA LEU A 301 -11.49 -15.88 8.86
C LEU A 301 -11.18 -17.37 8.88
N GLU A 302 -11.35 -18.06 7.74
CA GLU A 302 -11.07 -19.48 7.58
C GLU A 302 -10.12 -19.71 6.39
N PRO A 303 -8.79 -19.70 6.60
CA PRO A 303 -7.81 -19.89 5.52
C PRO A 303 -7.98 -21.20 4.76
N ARG A 304 -8.42 -22.27 5.43
CA ARG A 304 -8.71 -23.58 4.80
C ARG A 304 -9.81 -23.50 3.74
N TRP A 305 -10.79 -22.64 3.93
CA TRP A 305 -11.83 -22.43 2.92
C TRP A 305 -11.22 -21.82 1.65
N LEU A 306 -10.38 -20.80 1.80
CA LEU A 306 -9.67 -20.19 0.67
C LEU A 306 -8.73 -21.20 -0.02
N SER A 307 -7.90 -21.91 0.74
CA SER A 307 -6.88 -22.80 0.18
C SER A 307 -7.46 -24.08 -0.44
N CYS A 308 -8.42 -24.73 0.23
CA CYS A 308 -8.92 -26.04 -0.20
C CYS A 308 -10.17 -25.93 -1.08
N VAL A 309 -11.08 -25.01 -0.77
CA VAL A 309 -12.37 -24.92 -1.46
C VAL A 309 -12.28 -24.01 -2.68
N ILE A 310 -11.63 -22.84 -2.56
CA ILE A 310 -11.50 -21.89 -3.68
C ILE A 310 -10.29 -22.25 -4.55
N ILE A 311 -9.08 -22.09 -4.01
CA ILE A 311 -7.82 -22.33 -4.73
C ILE A 311 -7.76 -23.80 -5.18
N GLY A 312 -8.04 -24.74 -4.28
CA GLY A 312 -8.11 -26.17 -4.60
C GLY A 312 -8.98 -26.46 -5.82
N ARG A 313 -10.21 -25.97 -5.89
CA ARG A 313 -11.09 -26.19 -7.05
C ARG A 313 -10.64 -25.46 -8.31
N MET A 314 -10.10 -24.24 -8.19
CA MET A 314 -9.55 -23.47 -9.32
C MET A 314 -8.37 -24.18 -9.98
N PHE A 315 -7.59 -24.96 -9.23
CA PHE A 315 -6.36 -25.58 -9.71
C PHE A 315 -6.37 -27.11 -9.78
N ALA A 316 -7.37 -27.80 -9.24
CA ALA A 316 -7.43 -29.27 -9.19
C ALA A 316 -8.24 -29.96 -10.32
N GLY A 317 -9.04 -29.24 -11.12
CA GLY A 317 -10.10 -29.88 -11.91
C GLY A 317 -9.74 -30.36 -13.32
N GLU A 318 -9.95 -31.65 -13.58
CA GLU A 318 -10.35 -32.21 -14.88
C GLU A 318 -11.69 -31.60 -15.38
N ASP A 319 -12.52 -31.11 -14.46
CA ASP A 319 -13.81 -30.42 -14.70
C ASP A 319 -13.68 -28.91 -15.00
N PHE A 320 -12.47 -28.35 -14.95
CA PHE A 320 -12.25 -26.99 -15.42
C PHE A 320 -11.99 -27.05 -16.92
N PRO A 321 -12.82 -26.43 -17.79
CA PRO A 321 -12.92 -26.75 -19.21
C PRO A 321 -11.58 -27.07 -19.89
N GLY A 322 -11.31 -28.38 -20.00
CA GLY A 322 -10.24 -28.92 -20.82
C GLY A 322 -10.34 -28.38 -22.24
N HIS A 323 -9.20 -28.28 -22.90
CA HIS A 323 -9.03 -27.74 -24.25
C HIS A 323 -10.15 -28.24 -25.19
N SER A 324 -10.90 -27.31 -25.78
CA SER A 324 -11.89 -27.61 -26.83
C SER A 324 -11.37 -27.01 -28.12
N ASP A 325 -11.44 -27.73 -29.23
CA ASP A 325 -10.76 -27.44 -30.51
C ASP A 325 -11.22 -26.18 -31.28
N ARG A 326 -11.72 -25.15 -30.60
CA ARG A 326 -12.12 -23.84 -31.15
C ARG A 326 -11.28 -22.67 -30.62
N LEU A 327 -10.08 -22.94 -30.10
CA LEU A 327 -9.37 -22.03 -29.20
C LEU A 327 -8.06 -21.47 -29.74
N ASP A 328 -8.18 -20.38 -30.49
CA ASP A 328 -7.19 -19.31 -30.46
C ASP A 328 -7.43 -18.37 -29.23
N LYS A 329 -8.41 -18.69 -28.36
CA LYS A 329 -9.07 -17.72 -27.43
C LYS A 329 -9.30 -18.19 -25.97
N LYS A 330 -8.46 -19.06 -25.37
CA LYS A 330 -8.61 -19.50 -23.94
C LYS A 330 -7.58 -18.89 -22.96
N GLN A 331 -7.17 -17.64 -23.19
CA GLN A 331 -6.48 -16.81 -22.17
C GLN A 331 -7.47 -16.12 -21.21
N LEU A 332 -8.76 -16.15 -21.54
CA LEU A 332 -9.84 -15.41 -20.90
C LEU A 332 -10.92 -16.38 -20.40
N TYR A 333 -11.34 -16.17 -19.16
CA TYR A 333 -12.37 -16.96 -18.48
C TYR A 333 -13.60 -16.10 -18.27
N SER A 334 -14.76 -16.56 -18.73
CA SER A 334 -16.00 -15.82 -18.53
C SER A 334 -16.46 -15.91 -17.08
N ILE A 335 -17.28 -14.96 -16.62
CA ILE A 335 -17.97 -15.04 -15.31
C ILE A 335 -18.75 -16.36 -15.19
N SER A 336 -19.34 -16.83 -16.30
CA SER A 336 -20.08 -18.09 -16.36
C SER A 336 -19.19 -19.31 -16.11
N ASP A 337 -17.94 -19.31 -16.59
CA ASP A 337 -16.98 -20.39 -16.35
C ASP A 337 -16.60 -20.47 -14.87
N ILE A 338 -16.31 -19.32 -14.25
CA ILE A 338 -15.96 -19.22 -12.83
C ILE A 338 -17.18 -19.58 -11.95
N ARG A 339 -18.38 -19.11 -12.33
CA ARG A 339 -19.64 -19.43 -11.62
C ARG A 339 -19.91 -20.93 -11.64
N LYS A 340 -19.72 -21.63 -12.77
CA LYS A 340 -19.93 -23.08 -12.86
C LYS A 340 -19.07 -23.85 -11.84
N LEU A 341 -17.82 -23.40 -11.65
CA LEU A 341 -16.86 -24.04 -10.75
C LEU A 341 -17.15 -23.77 -9.26
N LEU A 342 -17.59 -22.56 -8.92
CA LEU A 342 -17.72 -22.08 -7.53
C LEU A 342 -19.17 -21.86 -7.07
N LYS A 343 -20.17 -22.30 -7.85
CA LYS A 343 -21.61 -22.08 -7.61
C LYS A 343 -22.12 -22.46 -6.22
N ASP A 344 -21.56 -23.52 -5.64
CA ASP A 344 -21.98 -24.11 -4.36
C ASP A 344 -21.19 -23.56 -3.16
N VAL A 345 -20.21 -22.68 -3.41
CA VAL A 345 -19.30 -22.15 -2.39
C VAL A 345 -19.75 -20.77 -1.92
N ALA A 346 -19.85 -19.80 -2.83
CA ALA A 346 -20.28 -18.45 -2.49
C ALA A 346 -20.79 -17.69 -3.73
N ASN A 347 -21.34 -16.50 -3.51
CA ASN A 347 -21.72 -15.61 -4.60
C ASN A 347 -20.48 -15.30 -5.47
N VAL A 348 -20.60 -15.51 -6.78
CA VAL A 348 -19.48 -15.35 -7.72
C VAL A 348 -18.90 -13.93 -7.70
N TYR A 349 -19.72 -12.88 -7.49
CA TYR A 349 -19.23 -11.50 -7.49
C TYR A 349 -18.35 -11.22 -6.27
N ASN A 350 -18.78 -11.61 -5.07
CA ASN A 350 -17.96 -11.50 -3.86
C ASN A 350 -16.66 -12.32 -3.95
N LEU A 351 -16.70 -13.45 -4.67
CA LEU A 351 -15.50 -14.26 -4.94
C LEU A 351 -14.56 -13.56 -5.93
N LEU A 352 -15.10 -12.97 -7.00
CA LEU A 352 -14.29 -12.24 -7.98
C LEU A 352 -13.61 -11.03 -7.33
N ASP A 353 -14.30 -10.30 -6.45
CA ASP A 353 -13.72 -9.18 -5.70
C ASP A 353 -12.57 -9.66 -4.80
N LEU A 354 -12.79 -10.74 -4.04
CA LEU A 354 -11.76 -11.34 -3.19
C LEU A 354 -10.55 -11.82 -4.01
N LEU A 355 -10.78 -12.57 -5.09
CA LEU A 355 -9.70 -13.12 -5.92
C LEU A 355 -8.89 -12.02 -6.61
N GLN A 356 -9.53 -10.92 -7.00
CA GLN A 356 -8.84 -9.74 -7.51
C GLN A 356 -8.01 -9.07 -6.42
N HIS A 357 -8.56 -8.92 -5.21
CA HIS A 357 -7.83 -8.35 -4.08
C HIS A 357 -6.60 -9.20 -3.71
N LEU A 358 -6.71 -10.52 -3.81
CA LEU A 358 -5.61 -11.47 -3.62
C LEU A 358 -4.62 -11.54 -4.80
N GLU A 359 -4.85 -10.77 -5.87
CA GLU A 359 -4.04 -10.76 -7.11
C GLU A 359 -3.95 -12.13 -7.81
N LEU A 360 -4.96 -12.98 -7.60
CA LEU A 360 -5.03 -14.31 -8.22
C LEU A 360 -5.66 -14.27 -9.62
N ILE A 361 -6.46 -13.23 -9.89
CA ILE A 361 -7.12 -12.98 -11.18
C ILE A 361 -7.01 -11.52 -11.59
N TYR A 362 -7.11 -11.26 -12.89
CA TYR A 362 -7.17 -9.92 -13.47
C TYR A 362 -8.49 -9.73 -14.22
N HIS A 363 -9.19 -8.62 -13.98
CA HIS A 363 -10.40 -8.26 -14.72
C HIS A 363 -10.00 -7.69 -16.09
N TYR A 364 -10.30 -8.44 -17.16
CA TYR A 364 -9.91 -8.05 -18.52
C TYR A 364 -10.96 -7.19 -19.20
N ASN A 365 -12.23 -7.56 -19.07
CA ASN A 365 -13.39 -6.79 -19.53
C ASN A 365 -14.63 -7.18 -18.73
N GLU A 366 -15.78 -6.56 -19.03
CA GLU A 366 -17.06 -6.74 -18.31
C GLU A 366 -17.46 -8.21 -18.05
N THR A 367 -17.03 -9.13 -18.92
CA THR A 367 -17.44 -10.54 -18.88
C THR A 367 -16.30 -11.52 -18.69
N HIS A 368 -15.04 -11.10 -18.81
CA HIS A 368 -13.87 -11.98 -18.87
C HIS A 368 -12.75 -11.61 -17.90
N TYR A 369 -12.09 -12.63 -17.39
CA TYR A 369 -10.98 -12.56 -16.44
C TYR A 369 -9.78 -13.37 -16.93
N ILE A 370 -8.58 -12.93 -16.58
CA ILE A 370 -7.35 -13.70 -16.77
C ILE A 370 -6.99 -14.38 -15.45
N ILE A 371 -6.66 -15.66 -15.50
CA ILE A 371 -6.13 -16.43 -14.37
C ILE A 371 -4.67 -16.79 -14.72
N PRO A 372 -3.66 -16.02 -14.28
CA PRO A 372 -2.30 -16.16 -14.80
C PRO A 372 -1.71 -17.57 -14.63
N ALA A 373 -1.99 -18.22 -13.50
CA ALA A 373 -1.53 -19.57 -13.22
C ALA A 373 -2.10 -20.65 -14.17
N ARG A 374 -3.19 -20.37 -14.91
CA ARG A 374 -3.81 -21.29 -15.88
C ARG A 374 -3.44 -21.02 -17.34
N LEU A 375 -2.63 -19.99 -17.60
CA LEU A 375 -2.18 -19.64 -18.94
C LEU A 375 -1.27 -20.72 -19.58
N PRO A 376 -1.14 -20.74 -20.91
CA PRO A 376 -0.11 -21.54 -21.59
C PRO A 376 1.28 -21.18 -21.08
N THR A 377 2.24 -22.11 -21.16
CA THR A 377 3.57 -21.91 -20.55
C THR A 377 4.33 -20.75 -21.21
N ASN A 378 4.41 -20.75 -22.54
CA ASN A 378 5.19 -19.78 -23.32
C ASN A 378 4.27 -18.87 -24.15
N LEU A 379 4.77 -17.69 -24.48
CA LEU A 379 4.15 -16.81 -25.47
C LEU A 379 4.42 -17.31 -26.90
N ASP A 380 3.59 -16.89 -27.85
CA ASP A 380 3.90 -17.03 -29.27
C ASP A 380 5.17 -16.21 -29.58
N PRO A 381 6.22 -16.80 -30.20
CA PRO A 381 7.45 -16.09 -30.55
C PRO A 381 7.24 -14.82 -31.37
N VAL A 382 6.16 -14.72 -32.15
CA VAL A 382 5.83 -13.54 -32.97
C VAL A 382 5.64 -12.29 -32.10
N VAL A 383 5.18 -12.44 -30.85
CA VAL A 383 4.86 -11.34 -29.92
C VAL A 383 6.07 -10.45 -29.60
N TRP A 384 7.27 -11.04 -29.54
CA TRP A 384 8.55 -10.36 -29.27
C TRP A 384 9.54 -10.53 -30.43
N SER A 385 9.03 -10.38 -31.65
CA SER A 385 9.84 -10.45 -32.87
C SER A 385 10.64 -9.16 -33.11
N LYS A 386 11.68 -9.30 -33.94
CA LYS A 386 12.55 -8.20 -34.35
C LYS A 386 11.77 -7.14 -35.11
N ASP A 387 11.87 -5.90 -34.64
CA ASP A 387 11.26 -4.73 -35.27
C ASP A 387 12.34 -3.67 -35.47
N THR A 388 12.57 -3.30 -36.73
CA THR A 388 13.66 -2.40 -37.14
C THR A 388 13.49 -0.97 -36.64
N ARG A 389 12.30 -0.61 -36.13
CA ARG A 389 12.04 0.72 -35.55
C ARG A 389 12.67 0.89 -34.17
N PHE A 390 12.88 -0.21 -33.45
CA PHE A 390 13.52 -0.18 -32.14
C PHE A 390 15.02 -0.39 -32.31
N THR A 391 15.80 0.53 -31.74
CA THR A 391 17.26 0.54 -31.83
C THR A 391 17.93 0.57 -30.46
N GLU A 392 17.18 0.96 -29.43
CA GLU A 392 17.65 1.01 -28.04
C GLU A 392 17.06 -0.20 -27.29
N TYR A 393 17.91 -1.02 -26.68
CA TYR A 393 17.52 -2.22 -25.93
C TYR A 393 18.25 -2.24 -24.59
N TYR A 394 17.49 -2.42 -23.51
CA TYR A 394 18.05 -2.51 -22.16
C TYR A 394 17.37 -3.63 -21.39
N GLY A 395 18.10 -4.24 -20.46
CA GLY A 395 17.49 -5.26 -19.63
C GLY A 395 18.18 -5.53 -18.31
N ARG A 396 17.39 -6.04 -17.37
CA ARG A 396 17.79 -6.48 -16.04
C ARG A 396 17.45 -7.95 -15.88
N ARG A 397 18.28 -8.65 -15.12
CA ARG A 397 18.05 -10.02 -14.70
C ARG A 397 18.09 -10.05 -13.18
N VAL A 398 16.98 -10.39 -12.55
CA VAL A 398 16.92 -10.66 -11.12
C VAL A 398 17.04 -12.17 -10.95
N GLU A 399 18.13 -12.66 -10.38
CA GLU A 399 18.36 -14.09 -10.21
C GLU A 399 18.62 -14.50 -8.77
N CYS A 400 18.25 -15.74 -8.44
CA CYS A 400 18.56 -16.38 -7.18
C CYS A 400 20.08 -16.43 -6.97
N ARG A 401 20.54 -16.06 -5.78
CA ARG A 401 21.96 -16.07 -5.41
C ARG A 401 22.48 -17.48 -5.14
N ASP A 402 21.66 -18.31 -4.48
CA ASP A 402 22.06 -19.67 -4.08
C ASP A 402 21.43 -20.76 -4.98
N ILE A 403 22.08 -21.92 -5.07
CA ILE A 403 21.53 -23.09 -5.76
C ILE A 403 20.30 -23.68 -5.05
N THR A 404 20.15 -23.41 -3.76
CA THR A 404 19.01 -23.80 -2.91
C THR A 404 17.84 -22.82 -3.00
N ASP A 405 18.02 -21.69 -3.67
CA ASP A 405 17.01 -20.66 -3.84
C ASP A 405 16.15 -20.90 -5.08
N ILE A 406 14.86 -20.57 -4.94
CA ILE A 406 13.88 -20.42 -6.03
C ILE A 406 12.97 -19.23 -5.70
N PHE A 407 12.33 -18.64 -6.70
CA PHE A 407 11.21 -17.74 -6.45
C PHE A 407 9.95 -18.55 -6.08
N SER A 408 9.18 -18.06 -5.12
CA SER A 408 7.91 -18.70 -4.77
C SER A 408 6.97 -18.73 -5.99
N PRO A 409 6.26 -19.84 -6.28
CA PRO A 409 5.45 -19.99 -7.47
C PRO A 409 4.32 -18.96 -7.65
N ASP A 410 3.93 -18.26 -6.58
CA ASP A 410 2.91 -17.22 -6.59
C ASP A 410 3.45 -15.82 -6.91
N VAL A 411 4.77 -15.60 -6.84
CA VAL A 411 5.43 -14.30 -7.14
C VAL A 411 5.05 -13.83 -8.55
N PHE A 412 5.31 -14.66 -9.55
CA PHE A 412 5.17 -14.25 -10.94
C PHE A 412 3.70 -14.03 -11.37
N PRO A 413 2.74 -14.92 -11.05
CA PRO A 413 1.32 -14.68 -11.30
C PRO A 413 0.81 -13.36 -10.71
N CYS A 414 1.18 -13.04 -9.45
CA CYS A 414 0.73 -11.81 -8.80
C CYS A 414 1.40 -10.58 -9.40
N LEU A 415 2.71 -10.66 -9.69
CA LEU A 415 3.45 -9.64 -10.42
C LEU A 415 2.77 -9.33 -11.76
N GLN A 416 2.33 -10.36 -12.50
CA GLN A 416 1.62 -10.18 -13.76
C GLN A 416 0.31 -9.39 -13.57
N VAL A 417 -0.50 -9.72 -12.56
CA VAL A 417 -1.73 -8.97 -12.26
C VAL A 417 -1.42 -7.51 -11.95
N ARG A 418 -0.38 -7.25 -11.15
CA ARG A 418 0.01 -5.90 -10.75
C ARG A 418 0.49 -5.05 -11.94
N ILE A 419 1.29 -5.65 -12.82
CA ILE A 419 1.78 -4.99 -14.04
C ILE A 419 0.65 -4.77 -15.03
N MET A 420 -0.28 -5.72 -15.17
CA MET A 420 -1.45 -5.52 -16.01
C MET A 420 -2.32 -4.35 -15.52
N ARG A 421 -2.60 -4.25 -14.21
CA ARG A 421 -3.33 -3.10 -13.64
C ARG A 421 -2.65 -1.77 -13.94
N TRP A 422 -1.33 -1.72 -13.87
CA TRP A 422 -0.59 -0.48 -14.10
C TRP A 422 -0.53 -0.07 -15.57
N PHE A 423 -0.23 -1.02 -16.46
CA PHE A 423 0.06 -0.71 -17.87
C PHE A 423 -1.12 -0.93 -18.82
N CYS A 424 -2.17 -1.63 -18.39
CA CYS A 424 -3.17 -2.19 -19.30
C CYS A 424 -4.60 -1.71 -19.05
N ASP A 425 -4.87 -0.91 -18.02
CA ASP A 425 -6.19 -0.34 -17.68
C ASP A 425 -6.69 0.75 -18.68
N GLY A 426 -6.30 0.69 -19.96
CA GLY A 426 -6.70 1.68 -20.96
C GLY A 426 -6.19 1.46 -22.40
N HIS A 427 -6.49 0.31 -23.03
CA HIS A 427 -6.31 0.03 -24.48
C HIS A 427 -5.00 -0.64 -24.97
N GLY A 428 -4.13 -1.17 -24.10
CA GLY A 428 -2.96 -1.94 -24.52
C GLY A 428 -3.29 -3.39 -24.93
N LYS A 429 -2.77 -3.88 -26.08
CA LYS A 429 -2.77 -5.32 -26.40
C LYS A 429 -1.79 -6.04 -25.48
N VAL A 430 -2.30 -6.75 -24.48
CA VAL A 430 -1.48 -7.56 -23.57
C VAL A 430 -1.28 -8.94 -24.15
N ALA A 431 -0.04 -9.38 -24.24
CA ALA A 431 0.29 -10.77 -24.53
C ALA A 431 0.88 -11.39 -23.27
N ILE A 432 0.23 -12.42 -22.75
CA ILE A 432 0.59 -13.07 -21.48
C ILE A 432 0.64 -14.59 -21.60
N SER A 433 1.61 -15.19 -20.92
CA SER A 433 1.74 -16.64 -20.68
C SER A 433 2.03 -16.88 -19.20
N ARG A 434 2.20 -18.13 -18.77
CA ARG A 434 2.58 -18.45 -17.39
C ARG A 434 4.00 -17.98 -17.05
N GLN A 435 4.85 -17.82 -18.06
CA GLN A 435 6.26 -17.45 -17.87
C GLN A 435 6.59 -16.08 -18.45
N SER A 436 5.69 -15.40 -19.15
CA SER A 436 6.01 -14.15 -19.82
C SER A 436 4.85 -13.17 -19.82
N LEU A 437 5.18 -11.89 -19.84
CA LEU A 437 4.22 -10.79 -19.99
C LEU A 437 4.84 -9.70 -20.86
N LYS A 438 4.20 -9.40 -21.98
CA LYS A 438 4.51 -8.22 -22.79
C LYS A 438 3.58 -7.08 -22.42
N PHE A 439 4.14 -5.90 -22.21
CA PHE A 439 3.42 -4.64 -22.10
C PHE A 439 3.90 -3.67 -23.19
N SER A 440 2.98 -2.87 -23.73
CA SER A 440 3.25 -1.96 -24.85
C SER A 440 2.67 -0.58 -24.56
N GLY A 441 3.51 0.45 -24.63
CA GLY A 441 3.16 1.87 -24.55
C GLY A 441 4.01 2.72 -25.51
N LYS A 442 4.56 3.86 -25.05
CA LYS A 442 5.63 4.59 -25.79
C LYS A 442 6.88 3.71 -25.94
N ILE A 443 7.17 2.92 -24.92
CA ILE A 443 8.23 1.90 -24.85
C ILE A 443 7.56 0.52 -24.86
N GLU A 444 8.19 -0.45 -25.50
CA GLU A 444 7.78 -1.85 -25.37
C GLU A 444 8.62 -2.54 -24.31
N GLY A 445 8.00 -3.39 -23.49
CA GLY A 445 8.73 -4.22 -22.55
C GLY A 445 8.19 -5.64 -22.45
N MET A 446 9.08 -6.52 -21.99
CA MET A 446 8.85 -7.94 -21.80
C MET A 446 9.42 -8.34 -20.45
N ILE A 447 8.66 -9.15 -19.72
CA ILE A 447 9.13 -9.78 -18.49
C ILE A 447 8.99 -11.27 -18.65
N GLN A 448 10.04 -12.01 -18.27
CA GLN A 448 10.06 -13.46 -18.41
C GLN A 448 10.65 -14.15 -17.19
N LEU A 449 9.92 -15.12 -16.65
CA LEU A 449 10.40 -16.07 -15.65
C LEU A 449 11.10 -17.23 -16.35
N THR A 450 12.32 -17.56 -15.93
CA THR A 450 13.03 -18.72 -16.46
C THR A 450 12.33 -20.03 -16.11
N GLY A 451 12.47 -21.05 -16.96
CA GLY A 451 11.80 -22.35 -16.76
C GLY A 451 12.14 -23.07 -15.45
N ASN A 452 13.28 -22.73 -14.84
CA ASN A 452 13.71 -23.24 -13.53
C ASN A 452 13.22 -22.39 -12.33
N GLN A 453 12.51 -21.28 -12.56
CA GLN A 453 12.01 -20.33 -11.55
C GLN A 453 13.12 -19.68 -10.71
N LYS A 454 14.30 -19.50 -11.30
CA LYS A 454 15.46 -18.94 -10.61
C LYS A 454 15.87 -17.56 -11.10
N ALA A 455 15.31 -17.08 -12.21
CA ALA A 455 15.57 -15.74 -12.69
C ALA A 455 14.34 -15.13 -13.34
N ILE A 456 14.22 -13.82 -13.21
CA ILE A 456 13.24 -12.98 -13.88
C ILE A 456 14.03 -12.01 -14.76
N HIS A 457 13.76 -12.04 -16.06
CA HIS A 457 14.29 -11.10 -17.03
C HIS A 457 13.30 -9.98 -17.23
N ILE A 458 13.80 -8.75 -17.28
CA ILE A 458 13.05 -7.54 -17.55
C ILE A 458 13.75 -6.87 -18.72
N CYS A 459 13.06 -6.74 -19.84
CA CYS A 459 13.60 -6.18 -21.07
C CYS A 459 12.73 -5.01 -21.51
N VAL A 460 13.34 -3.93 -21.98
CA VAL A 460 12.64 -2.81 -22.59
C VAL A 460 13.32 -2.44 -23.92
N ARG A 461 12.53 -1.98 -24.88
CA ARG A 461 13.03 -1.48 -26.16
C ARG A 461 12.32 -0.21 -26.61
N GLY A 462 13.09 0.71 -27.16
CA GLY A 462 12.67 2.03 -27.61
C GLY A 462 13.24 2.39 -28.97
N ARG A 463 12.75 3.47 -29.58
CA ARG A 463 13.32 4.01 -30.82
C ARG A 463 14.59 4.79 -30.49
N SER A 464 15.24 5.34 -31.51
CA SER A 464 16.43 6.16 -31.31
C SER A 464 16.05 7.54 -30.76
N GLY A 465 16.77 8.01 -29.75
CA GLY A 465 16.67 9.38 -29.24
C GLY A 465 16.73 9.49 -27.72
N LYS A 466 17.12 10.68 -27.24
CA LYS A 466 17.31 10.97 -25.81
C LYS A 466 16.04 10.77 -24.97
N GLU A 467 14.87 11.07 -25.54
CA GLU A 467 13.58 10.87 -24.85
C GLU A 467 13.22 9.40 -24.69
N ASP A 468 13.35 8.59 -25.74
CA ASP A 468 13.03 7.16 -25.70
C ASP A 468 14.00 6.41 -24.78
N ARG A 469 15.28 6.79 -24.78
CA ARG A 469 16.26 6.30 -23.80
C ARG A 469 15.82 6.59 -22.37
N SER A 470 15.43 7.83 -22.07
CA SER A 470 14.91 8.20 -20.74
C SER A 470 13.68 7.39 -20.36
N ALA A 471 12.76 7.19 -21.29
CA ALA A 471 11.54 6.44 -21.05
C ALA A 471 11.84 4.95 -20.84
N CYS A 472 12.78 4.37 -21.57
CA CYS A 472 13.27 3.01 -21.33
C CYS A 472 13.82 2.86 -19.92
N TYR A 473 14.66 3.81 -19.47
CA TYR A 473 15.21 3.79 -18.10
C TYR A 473 14.11 3.78 -17.04
N PHE A 474 13.22 4.78 -17.06
CA PHE A 474 12.15 4.90 -16.05
C PHE A 474 11.22 3.68 -16.07
N GLN A 475 10.93 3.15 -17.26
CA GLN A 475 10.13 1.95 -17.42
C GLN A 475 10.81 0.71 -16.85
N LEU A 476 12.11 0.53 -17.12
CA LEU A 476 12.91 -0.60 -16.64
C LEU A 476 13.04 -0.57 -15.11
N GLU A 477 13.38 0.57 -14.53
CA GLU A 477 13.56 0.73 -13.08
C GLU A 477 12.23 0.62 -12.34
N HIS A 478 11.13 1.14 -12.89
CA HIS A 478 9.81 0.98 -12.29
C HIS A 478 9.39 -0.49 -12.22
N VAL A 479 9.55 -1.24 -13.33
CA VAL A 479 9.26 -2.68 -13.36
C VAL A 479 10.20 -3.46 -12.44
N LEU A 480 11.48 -3.10 -12.39
CA LEU A 480 12.44 -3.69 -11.44
C LEU A 480 11.97 -3.47 -10.00
N GLY A 481 11.56 -2.25 -9.64
CA GLY A 481 10.99 -1.95 -8.33
C GLY A 481 9.77 -2.81 -7.98
N MET A 482 8.86 -3.02 -8.94
CA MET A 482 7.72 -3.93 -8.77
C MET A 482 8.16 -5.38 -8.52
N VAL A 483 9.15 -5.88 -9.28
CA VAL A 483 9.71 -7.24 -9.10
C VAL A 483 10.32 -7.40 -7.71
N LEU A 484 11.16 -6.44 -7.29
CA LEU A 484 11.83 -6.48 -5.99
C LEU A 484 10.82 -6.40 -4.84
N SER A 485 9.78 -5.57 -4.97
CA SER A 485 8.70 -5.48 -3.98
C SER A 485 7.92 -6.79 -3.84
N GLU A 486 7.58 -7.46 -4.94
CA GLU A 486 6.87 -8.76 -4.88
C GLU A 486 7.76 -9.87 -4.31
N LEU A 487 9.05 -9.88 -4.64
CA LEU A 487 10.00 -10.84 -4.07
C LEU A 487 10.16 -10.64 -2.57
N ALA A 488 10.29 -9.40 -2.10
CA ALA A 488 10.38 -9.11 -0.67
C ALA A 488 9.12 -9.57 0.09
N GLN A 489 7.93 -9.41 -0.51
CA GLN A 489 6.68 -9.77 0.15
C GLN A 489 6.38 -11.28 0.13
N ARG A 490 6.72 -11.98 -0.96
CA ARG A 490 6.26 -13.36 -1.21
C ARG A 490 7.40 -14.39 -1.23
N SER A 491 8.64 -13.94 -1.27
CA SER A 491 9.84 -14.79 -1.24
C SER A 491 10.95 -14.19 -0.36
N PRO A 492 10.66 -13.79 0.90
CA PRO A 492 11.62 -13.11 1.76
C PRO A 492 12.86 -13.97 2.08
N GLY A 493 12.77 -15.29 2.00
CA GLY A 493 13.88 -16.20 2.24
C GLY A 493 14.76 -16.47 1.01
N THR A 494 14.44 -15.86 -0.13
CA THR A 494 15.20 -16.02 -1.38
C THR A 494 16.22 -14.89 -1.52
N ALA A 495 17.50 -15.23 -1.46
CA ALA A 495 18.55 -14.27 -1.75
C ALA A 495 18.64 -14.02 -3.26
N ILE A 496 18.86 -12.76 -3.64
CA ILE A 496 18.88 -12.34 -5.05
C ILE A 496 20.14 -11.55 -5.42
N ASN A 497 20.47 -11.62 -6.70
CA ASN A 497 21.42 -10.78 -7.40
C ASN A 497 20.71 -10.07 -8.56
N ILE A 498 21.17 -8.87 -8.90
CA ILE A 498 20.69 -8.12 -10.05
C ILE A 498 21.83 -8.05 -11.06
N CYS A 499 21.57 -8.48 -12.28
CA CYS A 499 22.51 -8.53 -13.38
C CYS A 499 21.97 -7.73 -14.59
N TYR A 500 22.84 -7.47 -15.55
CA TYR A 500 22.53 -6.70 -16.76
C TYR A 500 22.42 -7.63 -17.95
N LEU A 501 21.30 -7.59 -18.68
CA LEU A 501 21.16 -8.39 -19.91
C LEU A 501 21.99 -7.77 -21.03
N SER A 502 22.63 -8.60 -21.86
CA SER A 502 23.43 -8.15 -23.00
C SER A 502 22.58 -7.35 -24.00
N PRO A 503 22.86 -6.04 -24.21
CA PRO A 503 22.22 -5.25 -25.25
C PRO A 503 22.33 -5.88 -26.63
N ARG A 504 23.50 -6.47 -26.96
CA ARG A 504 23.72 -7.15 -28.24
C ARG A 504 22.79 -8.36 -28.40
N SER A 505 22.71 -9.25 -27.42
CA SER A 505 21.82 -10.41 -27.47
C SER A 505 20.35 -9.99 -27.56
N LEU A 506 19.95 -8.93 -26.84
CA LEU A 506 18.62 -8.36 -26.92
C LEU A 506 18.30 -7.83 -28.33
N LEU A 507 19.23 -7.08 -28.94
CA LEU A 507 19.10 -6.55 -30.30
C LEU A 507 19.02 -7.66 -31.37
N GLN A 508 19.69 -8.79 -31.11
CA GLN A 508 19.67 -9.97 -31.96
C GLN A 508 18.42 -10.84 -31.75
N HIS A 509 17.59 -10.54 -30.75
CA HIS A 509 16.41 -11.33 -30.38
C HIS A 509 16.78 -12.79 -30.09
N GLU A 510 17.91 -13.01 -29.41
CA GLU A 510 18.25 -14.33 -28.87
C GLU A 510 17.18 -14.80 -27.87
N ASP A 511 17.07 -16.10 -27.67
CA ASP A 511 16.12 -16.66 -26.71
C ASP A 511 16.43 -16.14 -25.30
N LEU A 512 15.46 -15.46 -24.69
CA LEU A 512 15.56 -14.97 -23.33
C LEU A 512 15.83 -16.09 -22.33
N GLY A 513 15.48 -17.34 -22.62
CA GLY A 513 15.86 -18.49 -21.79
C GLY A 513 17.39 -18.63 -21.58
N ASP A 514 18.17 -18.33 -22.61
CA ASP A 514 19.63 -18.53 -22.67
C ASP A 514 20.40 -17.22 -22.93
N ILE A 515 19.75 -16.08 -22.70
CA ILE A 515 20.34 -14.77 -22.98
C ILE A 515 21.59 -14.50 -22.15
N LEU A 516 22.61 -13.92 -22.80
CA LEU A 516 23.84 -13.48 -22.16
C LEU A 516 23.58 -12.31 -21.19
N PHE A 517 24.36 -12.27 -20.11
CA PHE A 517 24.24 -11.25 -19.10
C PHE A 517 25.58 -10.98 -18.43
N TYR A 518 25.68 -9.81 -17.80
CA TYR A 518 26.83 -9.32 -17.06
C TYR A 518 26.47 -9.20 -15.59
N THR A 519 27.32 -9.75 -14.72
CA THR A 519 27.24 -9.53 -13.28
C THR A 519 27.78 -8.14 -12.92
N GLU A 520 27.54 -7.70 -11.70
CA GLU A 520 28.11 -6.45 -11.16
C GLU A 520 29.65 -6.47 -11.27
N THR A 521 30.27 -7.60 -10.91
CA THR A 521 31.72 -7.81 -11.01
C THR A 521 32.24 -7.76 -12.46
N ASP A 522 31.49 -8.27 -13.44
CA ASP A 522 31.91 -8.18 -14.84
C ASP A 522 31.97 -6.72 -15.32
N VAL A 523 30.99 -5.91 -14.90
CA VAL A 523 30.94 -4.48 -15.22
C VAL A 523 32.04 -3.72 -14.48
N GLU A 524 32.31 -4.03 -13.20
CA GLU A 524 33.42 -3.44 -12.44
C GLU A 524 34.78 -3.67 -13.11
N LEU A 525 35.01 -4.88 -13.63
CA LEU A 525 36.27 -5.27 -14.30
C LEU A 525 36.45 -4.67 -15.71
N ALA A 526 35.49 -3.88 -16.18
CA ALA A 526 35.54 -3.28 -17.50
C ALA A 526 36.75 -2.33 -17.67
N LYS A 527 37.21 -2.23 -18.92
CA LYS A 527 38.36 -1.39 -19.28
C LYS A 527 38.02 -0.55 -20.49
N GLN A 528 38.43 0.72 -20.46
CA GLN A 528 38.20 1.68 -21.55
C GLN A 528 36.72 1.77 -21.96
N GLY A 529 35.80 1.72 -20.99
CA GLY A 529 34.36 1.78 -21.24
C GLY A 529 33.76 0.52 -21.89
N VAL A 530 34.54 -0.57 -21.98
CA VAL A 530 34.14 -1.83 -22.62
C VAL A 530 34.12 -2.96 -21.60
N VAL A 531 33.01 -3.67 -21.54
CA VAL A 531 32.86 -4.94 -20.81
C VAL A 531 33.16 -6.09 -21.75
N VAL A 532 33.93 -7.08 -21.29
CA VAL A 532 34.21 -8.30 -22.05
C VAL A 532 33.46 -9.45 -21.39
N HIS A 533 32.55 -10.09 -22.12
CA HIS A 533 31.78 -11.20 -21.60
C HIS A 533 32.71 -12.39 -21.27
N PRO A 534 32.60 -12.99 -20.07
CA PRO A 534 33.58 -13.96 -19.58
C PRO A 534 33.65 -15.24 -20.42
N GLN A 535 32.50 -15.79 -20.86
CA GLN A 535 32.47 -17.02 -21.67
C GLN A 535 32.70 -16.79 -23.16
N THR A 536 31.98 -15.84 -23.78
CA THR A 536 31.99 -15.65 -25.25
C THR A 536 33.12 -14.75 -25.75
N ARG A 537 33.76 -13.99 -24.85
CA ARG A 537 34.74 -12.92 -25.18
C ARG A 537 34.18 -11.81 -26.07
N ASN A 538 32.86 -11.73 -26.22
CA ASN A 538 32.21 -10.61 -26.89
C ASN A 538 32.43 -9.34 -26.08
N THR A 539 32.55 -8.21 -26.78
CA THR A 539 32.75 -6.90 -26.17
C THR A 539 31.50 -6.03 -26.33
N GLU A 540 31.13 -5.32 -25.27
CA GLU A 540 29.99 -4.40 -25.27
C GLU A 540 30.33 -3.11 -24.53
N LEU A 541 29.74 -2.00 -24.96
CA LEU A 541 29.95 -0.70 -24.31
C LEU A 541 29.17 -0.66 -23.01
N ILE A 542 29.83 -0.19 -21.95
CA ILE A 542 29.19 0.08 -20.65
C ILE A 542 27.99 1.01 -20.81
N ALA A 543 28.11 1.99 -21.71
CA ALA A 543 27.05 2.96 -22.01
C ALA A 543 25.81 2.35 -22.69
N ASP A 544 25.93 1.18 -23.31
CA ASP A 544 24.80 0.45 -23.91
C ASP A 544 24.19 -0.54 -22.91
N ILE A 545 25.00 -1.09 -22.00
CA ILE A 545 24.55 -1.94 -20.88
C ILE A 545 23.70 -1.12 -19.90
N PHE A 546 24.16 0.10 -19.62
CA PHE A 546 23.41 1.08 -18.84
C PHE A 546 22.52 1.94 -19.72
N CYS A 547 21.48 2.52 -19.14
CA CYS A 547 20.76 3.58 -19.84
C CYS A 547 21.51 4.91 -19.67
N ALA A 548 22.61 5.07 -20.44
CA ALA A 548 23.54 6.19 -20.30
C ALA A 548 22.83 7.56 -20.27
N GLY A 549 23.16 8.39 -19.28
CA GLY A 549 22.49 9.67 -19.04
C GLY A 549 21.40 9.65 -17.96
N TYR A 550 20.93 8.47 -17.56
CA TYR A 550 19.81 8.31 -16.63
C TYR A 550 20.11 7.30 -15.52
N ASP A 551 20.81 6.22 -15.88
CA ASP A 551 21.21 5.19 -14.95
C ASP A 551 22.25 5.71 -13.96
N SER A 552 21.76 6.04 -12.78
CA SER A 552 22.55 6.59 -11.68
C SER A 552 22.45 5.71 -10.44
N THR A 553 21.77 4.56 -10.51
CA THR A 553 21.62 3.66 -9.36
C THR A 553 22.93 2.95 -9.07
N PHE A 554 23.64 2.45 -10.10
CA PHE A 554 25.01 1.94 -9.94
C PHE A 554 25.96 3.04 -9.40
N LEU A 555 25.92 4.23 -10.00
CA LEU A 555 26.77 5.37 -9.60
C LEU A 555 26.47 5.91 -8.19
N ARG A 556 25.23 5.77 -7.71
CA ARG A 556 24.77 6.28 -6.40
C ARG A 556 24.77 5.24 -5.27
N ARG A 557 24.60 3.94 -5.53
CA ARG A 557 24.38 2.91 -4.49
C ARG A 557 25.62 2.64 -3.65
N GLU A 558 26.80 2.61 -4.28
CA GLU A 558 28.09 2.39 -3.59
C GLU A 558 28.85 3.70 -3.31
N GLY A 559 28.26 4.87 -3.60
CA GLY A 559 28.95 6.15 -3.42
C GLY A 559 30.15 6.32 -4.34
N LEU A 560 29.90 6.52 -5.65
CA LEU A 560 30.91 6.78 -6.69
C LEU A 560 31.99 5.68 -6.88
N GLU A 561 31.66 4.60 -7.60
CA GLU A 561 32.66 3.57 -7.97
C GLU A 561 32.70 3.23 -9.47
N CYS A 562 32.74 4.21 -10.38
CA CYS A 562 33.35 3.95 -11.70
C CYS A 562 34.85 3.76 -11.47
N ASN A 563 35.46 2.64 -11.85
CA ASN A 563 36.90 2.49 -11.76
C ASN A 563 37.59 3.43 -12.76
N SER A 564 38.74 4.00 -12.40
CA SER A 564 39.61 4.73 -13.34
C SER A 564 39.94 3.93 -14.61
N SER A 565 39.89 2.60 -14.55
CA SER A 565 40.04 1.71 -15.70
C SER A 565 39.00 1.93 -16.80
N TRP A 566 37.87 2.56 -16.50
CA TRP A 566 36.82 2.86 -17.49
C TRP A 566 37.15 4.08 -18.35
N LEU A 567 38.14 4.90 -17.97
CA LEU A 567 38.57 6.05 -18.75
C LEU A 567 38.92 5.61 -20.18
N LEU A 568 38.37 6.31 -21.17
CA LEU A 568 38.81 6.11 -22.54
C LEU A 568 40.28 6.50 -22.67
N GLU A 569 40.97 5.88 -23.62
CA GLU A 569 42.40 6.13 -23.83
C GLU A 569 42.69 7.62 -24.08
N GLU A 570 41.79 8.33 -24.79
CA GLU A 570 41.90 9.77 -25.02
C GLU A 570 41.78 10.60 -23.74
N ASP A 571 40.84 10.24 -22.85
CA ASP A 571 40.62 10.91 -21.56
C ASP A 571 41.77 10.64 -20.60
N LEU A 572 42.26 9.39 -20.57
CA LEU A 572 43.41 8.99 -19.77
C LEU A 572 44.68 9.71 -20.24
N GLN A 573 44.88 9.85 -21.55
CA GLN A 573 46.00 10.63 -22.09
C GLN A 573 45.86 12.13 -21.81
N ALA A 574 44.65 12.67 -21.83
CA ALA A 574 44.40 14.06 -21.44
C ALA A 574 44.71 14.28 -19.96
N LEU A 575 44.29 13.35 -19.09
CA LEU A 575 44.56 13.38 -17.65
C LEU A 575 46.06 13.28 -17.36
N CYS A 576 46.77 12.32 -17.98
CA CYS A 576 48.22 12.17 -17.84
C CYS A 576 48.97 13.42 -18.29
N ARG A 577 48.59 14.02 -19.43
CA ARG A 577 49.19 15.26 -19.94
C ARG A 577 49.04 16.45 -18.99
N ARG A 578 48.04 16.44 -18.09
CA ARG A 578 47.84 17.50 -17.11
C ARG A 578 48.57 17.24 -15.79
N LEU A 579 48.63 15.99 -15.35
CA LEU A 579 49.18 15.64 -14.03
C LEU A 579 50.67 15.25 -14.04
N ASP A 580 51.22 14.83 -15.19
CA ASP A 580 52.64 14.45 -15.30
C ASP A 580 53.58 15.63 -15.54
N VAL A 581 53.06 16.83 -15.79
CA VAL A 581 53.89 18.02 -16.06
C VAL A 581 54.58 18.47 -14.78
N ILE A 582 55.90 18.64 -14.85
CA ILE A 582 56.69 19.20 -13.74
C ILE A 582 56.38 20.69 -13.67
N HIS A 583 55.52 21.09 -12.73
CA HIS A 583 55.20 22.49 -12.50
C HIS A 583 56.21 23.13 -11.53
N PRO A 584 56.60 24.42 -11.71
CA PRO A 584 57.51 25.11 -10.79
C PRO A 584 57.05 25.20 -9.33
N LEU A 585 55.77 24.96 -9.06
CA LEU A 585 55.13 25.04 -7.74
C LEU A 585 54.78 23.68 -7.13
N GLY A 586 55.01 22.55 -7.82
CA GLY A 586 54.67 21.22 -7.32
C GLY A 586 54.68 20.11 -8.38
N GLN A 587 54.72 18.84 -7.94
CA GLN A 587 54.60 17.66 -8.80
C GLN A 587 53.24 17.01 -8.57
N ASP A 588 52.29 17.29 -9.45
CA ASP A 588 50.88 16.92 -9.29
C ASP A 588 50.66 15.39 -9.20
N TYR A 589 51.41 14.59 -9.96
CA TYR A 589 51.39 13.11 -9.83
C TYR A 589 51.92 12.61 -8.47
N ARG A 590 52.81 13.35 -7.78
CA ARG A 590 53.26 12.99 -6.43
C ARG A 590 52.18 13.28 -5.38
N ALA A 591 51.49 14.41 -5.51
CA ALA A 591 50.33 14.72 -4.68
C ALA A 591 49.18 13.72 -4.88
N LEU A 592 48.97 13.27 -6.13
CA LEU A 592 48.05 12.17 -6.44
C LEU A 592 48.48 10.87 -5.73
N ALA A 593 49.76 10.51 -5.80
CA ALA A 593 50.29 9.30 -5.16
C ALA A 593 50.12 9.32 -3.63
N GLU A 594 50.40 10.46 -2.99
CA GLU A 594 50.21 10.67 -1.55
C GLU A 594 48.73 10.51 -1.17
N ALA A 595 47.82 11.13 -1.93
CA ALA A 595 46.38 11.02 -1.69
C ALA A 595 45.82 9.60 -1.91
N LEU A 596 46.48 8.80 -2.75
CA LEU A 596 46.17 7.37 -2.95
C LEU A 596 46.86 6.46 -1.92
N GLY A 597 47.62 7.01 -0.96
CA GLY A 597 48.30 6.26 0.09
C GLY A 597 49.54 5.51 -0.38
N VAL A 598 50.16 5.91 -1.50
CA VAL A 598 51.41 5.32 -2.00
C VAL A 598 52.60 5.89 -1.24
N SER A 599 53.47 5.02 -0.71
CA SER A 599 54.66 5.46 0.02
C SER A 599 55.68 6.17 -0.88
N GLU A 600 56.45 7.09 -0.31
CA GLU A 600 57.47 7.86 -1.04
C GLU A 600 58.53 6.97 -1.70
N SER A 601 58.95 5.90 -1.02
CA SER A 601 59.88 4.89 -1.57
C SER A 601 59.30 4.11 -2.76
N GLU A 602 58.00 3.82 -2.74
CA GLU A 602 57.32 3.11 -3.83
C GLU A 602 57.07 4.05 -5.01
N LEU A 603 56.74 5.31 -4.74
CA LEU A 603 56.59 6.36 -5.73
C LEU A 603 57.89 6.64 -6.49
N ASP A 604 59.02 6.72 -5.78
CA ASP A 604 60.33 6.88 -6.42
C ASP A 604 60.69 5.65 -7.27
N TYR A 605 60.34 4.44 -6.84
CA TYR A 605 60.51 3.24 -7.66
C TYR A 605 59.66 3.28 -8.94
N ILE A 606 58.37 3.62 -8.83
CA ILE A 606 57.46 3.79 -9.97
C ILE A 606 58.02 4.86 -10.92
N TYR A 607 58.45 5.99 -10.39
CA TYR A 607 59.03 7.09 -11.17
C TYR A 607 60.30 6.67 -11.91
N GLN A 608 61.22 5.96 -11.27
CA GLN A 608 62.45 5.47 -11.92
C GLN A 608 62.17 4.47 -13.04
N ILE A 609 61.16 3.61 -12.89
CA ILE A 609 60.70 2.72 -13.97
C ILE A 609 60.12 3.54 -15.11
N CYS A 610 59.24 4.49 -14.80
CA CYS A 610 58.60 5.34 -15.78
C CYS A 610 59.60 6.18 -16.57
N LEU A 611 60.62 6.72 -15.91
CA LEU A 611 61.71 7.48 -16.54
C LEU A 611 62.54 6.62 -17.51
N ARG A 612 62.78 5.34 -17.17
CA ARG A 612 63.51 4.40 -18.05
C ARG A 612 62.68 3.95 -19.25
N ARG A 613 61.35 3.89 -19.09
CA ARG A 613 60.41 3.39 -20.10
C ARG A 613 59.73 4.48 -20.91
N ASP A 614 60.05 5.74 -20.63
CA ASP A 614 59.37 6.92 -21.21
C ASP A 614 57.84 6.81 -21.10
N SER A 615 57.37 6.43 -19.89
CA SER A 615 55.95 6.18 -19.62
C SER A 615 55.41 7.12 -18.54
N SER A 616 54.11 7.40 -18.59
CA SER A 616 53.42 8.28 -17.63
C SER A 616 53.46 7.75 -16.18
N PRO A 617 53.98 8.52 -15.21
CA PRO A 617 53.86 8.23 -13.78
C PRO A 617 52.40 8.19 -13.32
N THR A 618 51.56 9.13 -13.75
CA THR A 618 50.12 9.16 -13.43
C THR A 618 49.44 7.88 -13.88
N ARG A 619 49.69 7.41 -15.11
CA ARG A 619 49.10 6.15 -15.59
C ARG A 619 49.52 4.94 -14.76
N ALA A 620 50.81 4.84 -14.43
CA ALA A 620 51.30 3.75 -13.59
C ALA A 620 50.67 3.76 -12.19
N LEU A 621 50.39 4.95 -11.62
CA LEU A 621 49.68 5.10 -10.36
C LEU A 621 48.22 4.67 -10.46
N LEU A 622 47.51 5.07 -11.52
CA LEU A 622 46.12 4.67 -11.77
C LEU A 622 45.99 3.16 -11.98
N ASP A 623 46.86 2.55 -12.79
CA ASP A 623 46.86 1.11 -13.03
C ASP A 623 47.15 0.31 -11.74
N ARG A 624 47.98 0.87 -10.85
CA ARG A 624 48.39 0.26 -9.59
C ARG A 624 47.34 0.37 -8.48
N CYS A 625 46.73 1.54 -8.34
CA CYS A 625 45.82 1.86 -7.23
C CYS A 625 44.36 1.65 -7.59
N GLN A 626 44.03 1.68 -8.90
CA GLN A 626 42.67 1.56 -9.44
C GLN A 626 41.63 2.40 -8.67
N PRO A 627 41.89 3.70 -8.46
CA PRO A 627 40.97 4.54 -7.71
C PRO A 627 39.65 4.69 -8.47
N THR A 628 38.60 4.99 -7.72
CA THR A 628 37.32 5.33 -8.33
C THR A 628 37.37 6.71 -8.97
N VAL A 629 36.55 6.97 -9.99
CA VAL A 629 36.42 8.27 -10.63
C VAL A 629 35.96 9.32 -9.62
N GLY A 630 35.17 8.95 -8.60
CA GLY A 630 34.82 9.81 -7.48
C GLY A 630 36.01 10.20 -6.61
N GLN A 631 36.84 9.22 -6.23
CA GLN A 631 38.10 9.45 -5.51
C GLN A 631 39.03 10.33 -6.34
N LEU A 632 39.22 10.02 -7.63
CA LEU A 632 40.03 10.83 -8.53
C LEU A 632 39.55 12.25 -8.64
N ARG A 633 38.24 12.45 -8.77
CA ARG A 633 37.64 13.77 -8.82
C ARG A 633 37.84 14.56 -7.53
N ALA A 634 37.69 13.91 -6.37
CA ALA A 634 37.90 14.54 -5.06
C ALA A 634 39.37 14.93 -4.87
N ILE A 635 40.30 14.04 -5.23
CA ILE A 635 41.73 14.29 -5.19
C ILE A 635 42.09 15.42 -6.15
N CYS A 636 41.62 15.35 -7.40
CA CYS A 636 41.86 16.39 -8.40
C CYS A 636 41.33 17.75 -7.99
N ARG A 637 40.34 17.84 -7.09
CA ARG A 637 39.81 19.09 -6.52
C ARG A 637 40.59 19.65 -5.33
N HIS A 638 41.57 18.93 -4.82
CA HIS A 638 42.36 19.36 -3.68
C HIS A 638 43.20 20.62 -4.02
N PRO A 639 43.20 21.67 -3.19
CA PRO A 639 43.86 22.95 -3.49
C PRO A 639 45.39 22.87 -3.65
N GLY A 640 46.02 21.76 -3.27
CA GLY A 640 47.45 21.50 -3.45
C GLY A 640 47.89 21.02 -4.85
N LEU A 641 46.94 20.74 -5.76
CA LEU A 641 47.23 20.35 -7.15
C LEU A 641 47.14 21.58 -8.07
N VAL A 642 48.17 21.82 -8.88
CA VAL A 642 48.23 23.01 -9.75
C VAL A 642 47.37 22.83 -11.01
N GLY A 643 47.35 21.64 -11.61
CA GLY A 643 46.51 21.25 -12.75
C GLY A 643 45.06 20.86 -12.39
N ASN A 644 44.63 21.13 -11.16
CA ASN A 644 43.36 20.70 -10.53
C ASN A 644 42.12 20.94 -11.40
N LYS A 645 41.96 22.15 -11.97
CA LYS A 645 40.75 22.51 -12.70
C LYS A 645 40.60 21.75 -14.02
N GLU A 646 41.69 21.66 -14.78
CA GLU A 646 41.69 21.04 -16.12
C GLU A 646 41.61 19.51 -16.04
N ALA A 647 42.24 18.91 -15.02
CA ALA A 647 42.09 17.47 -14.73
C ALA A 647 40.67 17.13 -14.28
N THR A 648 40.05 17.99 -13.46
CA THR A 648 38.66 17.85 -13.03
C THR A 648 37.69 17.96 -14.21
N ASP A 649 37.93 18.85 -15.17
CA ASP A 649 37.10 19.00 -16.37
C ASP A 649 37.08 17.73 -17.25
N VAL A 650 38.23 17.04 -17.38
CA VAL A 650 38.32 15.75 -18.09
C VAL A 650 37.48 14.68 -17.40
N ILE A 651 37.56 14.61 -16.07
CA ILE A 651 36.79 13.67 -15.25
C ILE A 651 35.29 14.00 -15.33
N ASP A 652 34.92 15.27 -15.28
CA ASP A 652 33.52 15.71 -15.37
C ASP A 652 32.94 15.44 -16.76
N ALA A 653 33.70 15.64 -17.84
CA ALA A 653 33.28 15.28 -19.21
C ALA A 653 33.12 13.76 -19.41
N MET A 654 33.86 12.93 -18.68
CA MET A 654 33.63 11.48 -18.62
C MET A 654 32.31 11.18 -17.90
N LEU A 655 32.10 11.76 -16.71
CA LEU A 655 30.88 11.58 -15.93
C LEU A 655 29.62 12.04 -16.68
N GLU A 656 29.71 13.10 -17.48
CA GLU A 656 28.62 13.56 -18.35
C GLU A 656 28.23 12.52 -19.41
N ARG A 657 29.21 11.78 -19.98
CA ARG A 657 28.95 10.69 -20.93
C ARG A 657 28.22 9.50 -20.29
N PHE A 658 28.42 9.27 -18.99
CA PHE A 658 27.74 8.22 -18.22
C PHE A 658 26.52 8.73 -17.43
N GLY A 659 26.23 10.04 -17.42
CA GLY A 659 24.97 10.60 -16.94
C GLY A 659 24.97 11.30 -15.59
N HIS A 660 26.13 11.69 -15.04
CA HIS A 660 26.18 12.53 -13.84
C HIS A 660 26.28 14.02 -14.24
N LYS A 661 25.14 14.73 -14.32
CA LYS A 661 25.20 16.20 -14.24
C LYS A 661 25.54 16.56 -12.80
N VAL A 662 26.74 17.09 -12.60
CA VAL A 662 27.18 17.56 -11.31
C VAL A 662 26.52 18.92 -11.09
N ASN A 663 25.66 19.02 -10.09
CA ASN A 663 25.35 20.34 -9.53
C ASN A 663 26.53 20.76 -8.67
N ASP A 664 27.14 21.92 -8.96
CA ASP A 664 28.29 22.51 -8.24
C ASP A 664 28.08 22.71 -6.72
N GLU A 665 26.89 22.42 -6.18
CA GLU A 665 26.62 22.41 -4.74
C GLU A 665 26.98 21.08 -4.04
N GLU A 666 27.02 19.94 -4.76
CA GLU A 666 27.33 18.63 -4.16
C GLU A 666 28.84 18.39 -3.94
N SER A 667 29.68 19.13 -4.68
CA SER A 667 31.15 19.06 -4.63
C SER A 667 31.77 19.63 -3.35
N LYS A 668 31.02 20.45 -2.59
CA LYS A 668 31.45 20.95 -1.28
C LYS A 668 31.22 19.97 -0.14
N ILE A 669 30.38 18.94 -0.34
CA ILE A 669 29.86 18.08 0.74
C ILE A 669 30.68 16.79 0.91
N THR A 670 31.50 16.42 -0.09
CA THR A 670 32.25 15.16 -0.12
C THR A 670 33.66 15.24 0.46
N ALA A 671 34.10 16.40 0.94
CA ALA A 671 35.47 16.59 1.45
C ALA A 671 35.64 16.27 2.94
N GLU A 672 34.55 16.16 3.72
CA GLU A 672 34.66 16.15 5.20
C GLU A 672 34.42 14.80 5.89
N ASP A 673 33.76 13.81 5.28
CA ASP A 673 33.41 12.58 6.01
C ASP A 673 33.78 11.30 5.26
N GLY A 674 34.83 10.64 5.72
CA GLY A 674 35.21 9.29 5.28
C GLY A 674 34.15 8.26 5.68
N PHE A 675 33.58 7.55 4.70
CA PHE A 675 32.60 6.48 4.93
C PHE A 675 32.92 5.24 4.07
N LYS A 676 32.78 4.05 4.66
CA LYS A 676 32.85 2.74 4.01
C LYS A 676 31.43 2.20 3.80
N PRO A 677 31.05 1.74 2.59
CA PRO A 677 29.73 1.16 2.37
C PRO A 677 29.73 -0.32 2.77
N ASN A 678 28.86 -0.69 3.70
CA ASN A 678 28.39 -2.06 3.82
C ASN A 678 26.89 -2.05 4.14
N SER A 679 26.15 -2.85 3.38
CA SER A 679 24.74 -3.22 3.55
C SER A 679 23.73 -2.06 3.56
N ILE A 680 23.26 -1.64 2.38
CA ILE A 680 21.96 -0.99 2.25
C ILE A 680 20.88 -2.07 2.21
N SER A 681 20.04 -2.12 3.24
CA SER A 681 18.87 -2.99 3.32
C SER A 681 17.82 -2.62 2.25
N VAL A 682 17.22 -3.64 1.62
CA VAL A 682 16.20 -3.54 0.56
C VAL A 682 15.02 -2.61 0.94
N GLU A 683 14.74 -2.48 2.24
CA GLU A 683 13.73 -1.56 2.79
C GLU A 683 14.02 -0.08 2.49
N ILE A 684 15.29 0.34 2.50
CA ILE A 684 15.70 1.74 2.27
C ILE A 684 15.44 2.14 0.80
N LEU A 685 15.60 1.21 -0.14
CA LEU A 685 15.32 1.45 -1.57
C LEU A 685 13.82 1.55 -1.86
N VAL A 686 12.99 0.74 -1.19
CA VAL A 686 11.52 0.82 -1.30
C VAL A 686 11.01 2.13 -0.72
N TRP A 687 11.55 2.58 0.41
CA TRP A 687 11.12 3.83 1.05
C TRP A 687 11.58 5.07 0.28
N ARG A 688 12.72 5.00 -0.42
CA ARG A 688 13.26 6.11 -1.21
C ARG A 688 12.33 6.52 -2.35
N GLU A 689 11.70 5.56 -3.01
CA GLU A 689 10.79 5.83 -4.12
C GLU A 689 9.42 6.29 -3.62
N ASP A 690 8.91 5.68 -2.54
CA ASP A 690 7.66 6.03 -1.89
C ASP A 690 7.70 7.46 -1.28
N LEU A 691 8.81 7.82 -0.62
CA LEU A 691 9.05 9.17 -0.09
C LEU A 691 9.19 10.23 -1.18
N ARG A 692 9.85 9.91 -2.31
CA ARG A 692 9.92 10.83 -3.46
C ARG A 692 8.55 11.05 -4.07
N GLN A 693 7.75 10.00 -4.18
CA GLN A 693 6.40 10.08 -4.72
C GLN A 693 5.48 10.91 -3.81
N GLN A 694 5.56 10.71 -2.50
CA GLN A 694 4.83 11.48 -1.50
C GLN A 694 5.28 12.96 -1.41
N ALA A 695 6.58 13.24 -1.51
CA ALA A 695 7.10 14.60 -1.54
C ALA A 695 6.72 15.35 -2.83
N ASN A 696 6.69 14.67 -3.97
CA ASN A 696 6.19 15.23 -5.23
C ASN A 696 4.69 15.54 -5.17
N ASN A 697 3.90 14.70 -4.48
CA ASN A 697 2.47 14.93 -4.26
C ASN A 697 2.18 16.12 -3.34
N LEU A 698 3.16 16.59 -2.57
CA LEU A 698 3.07 17.75 -1.67
C LEU A 698 3.63 19.04 -2.28
N ARG A 699 4.22 18.99 -3.49
CA ARG A 699 4.73 20.19 -4.19
C ARG A 699 3.57 21.14 -4.47
N GLY A 700 3.56 22.26 -3.74
CA GLY A 700 2.58 23.35 -3.89
C GLY A 700 1.49 23.42 -2.81
N VAL A 701 1.48 22.50 -1.83
CA VAL A 701 0.38 22.37 -0.84
C VAL A 701 0.73 22.92 0.55
N LEU A 702 2.01 23.05 0.90
CA LEU A 702 2.45 23.49 2.24
C LEU A 702 3.38 24.71 2.19
N ASP A 703 3.18 25.61 3.16
CA ASP A 703 4.07 26.73 3.44
C ASP A 703 5.43 26.22 3.99
N PRO A 704 6.57 26.70 3.45
CA PRO A 704 7.92 26.37 3.91
C PRO A 704 8.16 26.52 5.43
N ALA A 705 7.51 27.48 6.11
CA ALA A 705 7.67 27.73 7.54
C ALA A 705 6.97 26.67 8.42
N SER A 706 5.82 26.16 7.99
CA SER A 706 5.09 25.08 8.66
C SER A 706 5.85 23.74 8.62
N LEU A 707 6.54 23.47 7.51
CA LEU A 707 7.42 22.30 7.36
C LEU A 707 8.64 22.40 8.30
N LEU A 708 9.19 23.61 8.48
CA LEU A 708 10.30 23.87 9.39
C LEU A 708 9.87 23.71 10.86
N ALA A 709 8.69 24.19 11.25
CA ALA A 709 8.17 24.07 12.62
C ALA A 709 7.93 22.61 13.03
N GLY A 710 7.45 21.77 12.10
CA GLY A 710 7.26 20.33 12.31
C GLY A 710 8.58 19.57 12.45
N CYS A 711 9.66 20.04 11.84
CA CYS A 711 10.94 19.34 11.77
C CYS A 711 12.09 20.03 12.55
N ALA A 712 11.80 21.11 13.28
CA ALA A 712 12.80 21.94 13.98
C ALA A 712 13.62 21.15 15.01
N HIS A 713 13.06 20.07 15.56
CA HIS A 713 13.71 19.19 16.53
C HIS A 713 14.73 18.23 15.91
N LEU A 714 14.81 18.15 14.57
CA LEU A 714 15.77 17.32 13.84
C LEU A 714 17.10 18.04 13.56
N PHE A 715 17.23 19.30 13.95
CA PHE A 715 18.45 20.11 13.82
C PHE A 715 19.12 20.29 15.18
N ASP A 716 20.45 20.26 15.20
CA ASP A 716 21.22 20.50 16.43
C ASP A 716 21.08 21.98 16.83
N ALA A 717 20.55 22.24 18.03
CA ALA A 717 20.19 23.58 18.49
C ALA A 717 21.39 24.52 18.72
N SER A 718 22.61 24.01 18.51
CA SER A 718 23.87 24.73 18.72
C SER A 718 24.36 25.51 17.49
N ASP A 719 23.77 25.30 16.30
CA ASP A 719 24.26 25.90 15.05
C ASP A 719 23.26 26.94 14.47
N GLN A 720 23.32 28.15 15.03
CA GLN A 720 22.41 29.26 14.71
C GLN A 720 22.55 29.73 13.25
N GLU A 721 23.74 29.59 12.65
CA GLU A 721 23.99 29.88 11.23
C GLU A 721 23.27 28.90 10.31
N GLU A 722 23.11 27.64 10.72
CA GLU A 722 22.42 26.62 9.92
C GLU A 722 20.90 26.85 9.92
N ILE A 723 20.34 27.33 11.03
CA ILE A 723 18.93 27.71 11.14
C ILE A 723 18.66 28.95 10.27
N GLU A 724 19.52 29.97 10.33
CA GLU A 724 19.38 31.19 9.52
C GLU A 724 19.60 30.94 8.02
N ALA A 725 20.56 30.08 7.65
CA ALA A 725 20.76 29.65 6.26
C ALA A 725 19.58 28.82 5.73
N THR A 726 18.99 27.96 6.57
CA THR A 726 17.81 27.18 6.21
C THR A 726 16.56 28.07 6.07
N GLN A 727 16.40 29.06 6.96
CA GLN A 727 15.35 30.08 6.86
C GLN A 727 15.49 30.96 5.60
N GLN A 728 16.71 31.34 5.21
CA GLN A 728 16.96 32.07 3.96
C GLN A 728 16.74 31.23 2.69
N MET A 729 17.02 29.92 2.74
CA MET A 729 16.86 29.02 1.59
C MET A 729 15.41 28.62 1.29
N LEU A 730 14.52 28.69 2.29
CA LEU A 730 13.11 28.24 2.21
C LEU A 730 12.19 29.10 1.34
N GLY A 731 12.69 30.21 0.80
CA GLY A 731 12.00 30.96 -0.27
C GLY A 731 12.01 30.28 -1.65
N ARG A 732 12.64 29.10 -1.82
CA ARG A 732 12.80 28.43 -3.13
C ARG A 732 12.36 26.96 -3.10
N THR A 733 11.65 26.54 -4.15
CA THR A 733 11.02 25.23 -4.42
C THR A 733 11.91 23.97 -4.33
N LYS A 734 13.19 24.09 -3.94
CA LYS A 734 14.18 22.99 -3.85
C LYS A 734 14.50 22.56 -2.40
N ALA A 735 13.87 23.15 -1.38
CA ALA A 735 14.19 22.92 0.04
C ALA A 735 13.82 21.51 0.54
N VAL A 736 12.67 20.97 0.12
CA VAL A 736 12.21 19.62 0.49
C VAL A 736 13.19 18.56 -0.03
N ASP A 737 13.69 18.72 -1.25
CA ASP A 737 14.66 17.80 -1.86
C ASP A 737 16.00 17.78 -1.08
N ARG A 738 16.44 18.91 -0.51
CA ARG A 738 17.66 19.00 0.34
C ARG A 738 17.45 18.37 1.72
N MET A 739 16.25 18.51 2.29
CA MET A 739 15.90 17.93 3.59
C MET A 739 15.77 16.41 3.50
N LEU A 740 15.11 15.91 2.45
CA LEU A 740 15.04 14.49 2.09
C LEU A 740 16.44 13.91 1.91
N TYR A 741 17.34 14.67 1.25
CA TYR A 741 18.74 14.27 1.07
C TYR A 741 19.51 14.14 2.39
N LYS A 742 19.33 15.05 3.36
CA LYS A 742 19.97 14.94 4.70
C LYS A 742 19.47 13.74 5.50
N VAL A 743 18.17 13.47 5.50
CA VAL A 743 17.59 12.26 6.13
C VAL A 743 18.12 11.00 5.44
N ILE A 744 18.19 11.02 4.10
CA ILE A 744 18.72 9.89 3.31
C ILE A 744 20.20 9.61 3.60
N LYS A 745 21.00 10.67 3.81
CA LYS A 745 22.44 10.57 4.14
C LYS A 745 22.69 10.01 5.54
N SER A 746 21.74 10.16 6.48
CA SER A 746 21.93 9.78 7.89
C SER A 746 21.96 8.29 8.19
N GLN A 747 21.48 7.43 7.27
CA GLN A 747 21.34 5.96 7.43
C GLN A 747 20.65 5.47 8.72
N ARG A 748 19.96 6.34 9.46
CA ARG A 748 19.24 5.98 10.69
C ARG A 748 17.78 5.69 10.38
N VAL A 749 17.37 4.43 10.51
CA VAL A 749 15.98 3.97 10.29
C VAL A 749 14.97 4.73 11.15
N GLU A 750 15.38 5.15 12.35
CA GLU A 750 14.57 5.95 13.28
C GLU A 750 14.18 7.33 12.71
N LEU A 751 15.13 8.03 12.07
CA LEU A 751 14.88 9.33 11.44
C LEU A 751 13.98 9.23 10.20
N TYR A 752 14.01 8.09 9.50
CA TYR A 752 13.07 7.82 8.41
C TYR A 752 11.65 7.61 8.91
N HIS A 753 11.45 6.90 10.02
CA HIS A 753 10.13 6.73 10.62
C HIS A 753 9.57 8.04 11.20
N GLU A 754 10.42 8.88 11.80
CA GLU A 754 10.03 10.21 12.28
C GLU A 754 9.70 11.16 11.13
N PHE A 755 10.50 11.17 10.06
CA PHE A 755 10.24 12.01 8.88
C PHE A 755 9.03 11.53 8.08
N TYR A 756 8.83 10.22 7.93
CA TYR A 756 7.62 9.63 7.33
C TYR A 756 6.39 9.91 8.19
N GLY A 757 6.51 9.78 9.52
CA GLY A 757 5.46 10.15 10.47
C GLY A 757 5.13 11.64 10.44
N ALA A 758 6.13 12.51 10.26
CA ALA A 758 5.96 13.95 10.08
C ALA A 758 5.35 14.28 8.72
N LEU A 759 5.73 13.59 7.63
CA LEU A 759 5.12 13.70 6.30
C LEU A 759 3.69 13.19 6.27
N GLU A 760 3.37 12.13 7.00
CA GLU A 760 2.02 11.59 7.17
C GLU A 760 1.17 12.53 8.05
N MET A 761 1.76 13.11 9.10
CA MET A 761 1.17 14.22 9.86
C MET A 761 0.95 15.47 9.00
N LEU A 762 1.88 15.81 8.13
CA LEU A 762 1.83 16.98 7.24
C LEU A 762 0.95 16.76 6.01
N GLN A 763 0.77 15.53 5.53
CA GLN A 763 -0.27 15.15 4.57
C GLN A 763 -1.65 15.18 5.22
N ASN A 764 -1.75 14.75 6.48
CA ASN A 764 -2.95 14.91 7.26
C ASN A 764 -3.20 16.40 7.60
N MET A 765 -2.17 17.22 7.80
CA MET A 765 -2.31 18.67 7.91
C MET A 765 -2.55 19.35 6.56
N GLY A 766 -2.06 18.84 5.43
CA GLY A 766 -2.35 19.32 4.08
C GLY A 766 -3.81 19.05 3.70
N LYS A 767 -4.35 17.90 4.13
CA LYS A 767 -5.79 17.63 4.14
C LYS A 767 -6.57 18.54 5.10
N VAL A 768 -5.92 19.04 6.16
CA VAL A 768 -6.46 20.10 7.04
C VAL A 768 -6.32 21.49 6.42
N VAL A 769 -5.31 21.77 5.60
CA VAL A 769 -5.10 23.05 4.89
C VAL A 769 -6.04 23.17 3.70
N ASP A 770 -6.31 22.08 2.97
CA ASP A 770 -7.45 21.99 2.04
C ASP A 770 -8.80 22.09 2.78
N ALA A 771 -8.83 21.73 4.07
CA ALA A 771 -9.98 22.03 4.94
C ALA A 771 -10.01 23.48 5.44
N LEU A 772 -8.90 24.24 5.37
CA LEU A 772 -8.77 25.63 5.83
C LEU A 772 -9.15 26.70 4.80
N THR A 773 -9.62 26.32 3.60
CA THR A 773 -10.68 27.13 2.96
C THR A 773 -12.00 26.74 3.60
N GLU A 774 -12.19 27.09 4.88
CA GLU A 774 -13.39 26.71 5.61
C GLU A 774 -14.61 27.37 4.94
N VAL A 775 -15.41 26.58 4.23
CA VAL A 775 -16.80 26.93 3.89
C VAL A 775 -17.59 26.76 5.17
N ILE A 776 -17.65 27.83 5.97
CA ILE A 776 -18.40 27.87 7.22
C ILE A 776 -19.72 28.57 6.91
N PRO A 777 -20.86 27.99 7.28
CA PRO A 777 -22.11 28.72 7.14
C PRO A 777 -22.07 29.96 8.04
N ASN A 778 -22.77 31.02 7.65
CA ASN A 778 -22.87 32.22 8.48
C ASN A 778 -23.56 31.91 9.83
N SER A 779 -23.67 32.89 10.72
CA SER A 779 -24.28 32.71 12.05
C SER A 779 -25.72 32.17 12.04
N GLU A 780 -26.41 32.23 10.90
CA GLU A 780 -27.76 31.70 10.68
C GLU A 780 -27.77 30.29 10.04
N GLY A 781 -26.60 29.68 9.85
CA GLY A 781 -26.47 28.38 9.19
C GLY A 781 -26.57 28.44 7.67
N SER A 782 -26.43 29.63 7.04
CA SER A 782 -26.61 29.79 5.60
C SER A 782 -25.31 29.76 4.80
N TYR A 783 -25.38 29.16 3.61
CA TYR A 783 -24.29 29.12 2.62
C TYR A 783 -24.54 29.98 1.37
N LYS A 784 -25.55 30.86 1.39
CA LYS A 784 -25.96 31.65 0.21
C LYS A 784 -24.87 32.59 -0.33
N ASP A 785 -23.89 32.93 0.49
CA ASP A 785 -22.78 33.82 0.12
C ASP A 785 -21.70 33.10 -0.71
N TYR A 786 -21.76 31.76 -0.80
CA TYR A 786 -20.79 30.96 -1.54
C TYR A 786 -21.24 30.69 -2.97
N ILE A 787 -20.34 30.91 -3.92
CA ILE A 787 -20.57 30.69 -5.35
C ILE A 787 -19.81 29.43 -5.76
N ILE A 788 -20.46 28.51 -6.48
CA ILE A 788 -19.78 27.32 -6.99
C ILE A 788 -19.00 27.72 -8.26
N PRO A 789 -17.68 27.45 -8.33
CA PRO A 789 -16.87 27.84 -9.47
C PRO A 789 -17.31 27.07 -10.73
N PRO A 790 -17.30 27.72 -11.92
CA PRO A 790 -17.61 27.05 -13.17
C PRO A 790 -16.56 25.97 -13.46
N ALA A 791 -17.00 24.81 -13.98
CA ALA A 791 -16.11 23.71 -14.32
C ALA A 791 -16.23 23.31 -15.78
N LYS A 792 -15.10 23.23 -16.49
CA LYS A 792 -15.05 22.68 -17.85
C LYS A 792 -14.81 21.17 -17.80
N PRO A 793 -15.47 20.38 -18.66
CA PRO A 793 -15.30 18.94 -18.66
C PRO A 793 -13.90 18.57 -19.19
N SER A 794 -13.23 17.64 -18.51
CA SER A 794 -12.01 17.01 -19.02
C SER A 794 -12.33 15.98 -20.11
N ALA A 795 -11.31 15.57 -20.88
CA ALA A 795 -11.48 14.54 -21.93
C ALA A 795 -12.09 13.23 -21.38
N ALA A 796 -11.75 12.83 -20.15
CA ALA A 796 -12.31 11.65 -19.49
C ALA A 796 -13.76 11.85 -19.03
N GLN A 797 -14.16 13.08 -18.70
CA GLN A 797 -15.53 13.42 -18.30
C GLN A 797 -16.48 13.58 -19.50
N LEU A 798 -15.94 13.81 -20.70
CA LEU A 798 -16.70 13.84 -21.96
C LEU A 798 -16.93 12.45 -22.57
N ASP A 799 -16.29 11.41 -22.05
CA ASP A 799 -16.46 10.05 -22.53
C ASP A 799 -17.88 9.54 -22.22
N SER A 800 -18.72 9.49 -23.26
CA SER A 800 -20.10 9.04 -23.16
C SER A 800 -20.24 7.56 -22.78
N ASN A 801 -19.18 6.75 -22.84
CA ASN A 801 -19.22 5.36 -22.40
C ASN A 801 -19.11 5.26 -20.87
N ASN A 802 -18.28 6.10 -20.26
CA ASN A 802 -17.95 6.04 -18.83
C ASN A 802 -18.63 7.12 -17.98
N SER A 803 -19.13 8.21 -18.59
CA SER A 803 -19.73 9.34 -17.90
C SER A 803 -21.12 9.69 -18.45
N TYR A 804 -22.04 10.13 -17.58
CA TYR A 804 -23.32 10.68 -18.01
C TYR A 804 -23.12 12.03 -18.71
N CYS A 805 -23.90 12.28 -19.77
CA CYS A 805 -23.91 13.56 -20.47
C CYS A 805 -24.54 14.65 -19.62
N MET A 806 -23.69 15.38 -18.89
CA MET A 806 -24.07 16.49 -17.98
C MET A 806 -23.65 17.86 -18.50
N TRP A 807 -23.15 17.93 -19.74
CA TRP A 807 -22.58 19.14 -20.35
C TRP A 807 -23.56 19.93 -21.23
N LYS A 808 -24.88 19.73 -21.10
CA LYS A 808 -25.87 20.61 -21.73
C LYS A 808 -26.14 21.83 -20.85
N GLU A 809 -26.64 22.91 -21.47
CA GLU A 809 -26.94 24.19 -20.83
C GLU A 809 -27.88 24.04 -19.63
N SER A 810 -28.87 23.16 -19.73
CA SER A 810 -29.77 22.86 -18.62
C SER A 810 -29.50 21.48 -17.99
N LYS A 811 -29.08 21.48 -16.73
CA LYS A 811 -28.73 20.25 -15.99
C LYS A 811 -29.93 19.37 -15.70
N GLY A 812 -31.10 19.97 -15.53
CA GLY A 812 -32.31 19.24 -15.20
C GLY A 812 -33.32 20.05 -14.41
N LEU A 813 -34.45 19.42 -14.15
CA LEU A 813 -35.41 19.91 -13.16
C LEU A 813 -35.09 19.31 -11.79
N ALA A 814 -35.19 20.14 -10.75
CA ALA A 814 -35.08 19.69 -9.37
C ALA A 814 -36.40 19.95 -8.62
N TYR A 815 -37.01 18.90 -8.09
CA TYR A 815 -38.18 18.99 -7.22
C TYR A 815 -37.72 19.06 -5.76
N VAL A 816 -38.10 20.11 -5.03
CA VAL A 816 -37.73 20.27 -3.62
C VAL A 816 -38.99 20.38 -2.78
N LEU A 817 -39.25 19.37 -1.95
CA LEU A 817 -40.35 19.37 -0.97
C LEU A 817 -39.81 19.68 0.41
N ASN A 818 -40.37 20.71 1.06
CA ASN A 818 -40.12 21.02 2.45
C ASN A 818 -41.44 20.99 3.24
N ASN A 819 -41.76 19.84 3.82
CA ASN A 819 -42.84 19.75 4.80
C ASN A 819 -42.27 20.15 6.15
N SER A 820 -42.69 21.32 6.63
CA SER A 820 -42.14 22.02 7.78
C SER A 820 -43.14 22.27 8.89
N ASP A 821 -44.45 22.21 8.62
CA ASP A 821 -45.52 22.44 9.60
C ASP A 821 -46.53 21.30 9.55
N PHE A 822 -46.67 20.57 10.66
CA PHE A 822 -47.61 19.45 10.82
C PHE A 822 -48.59 19.82 11.92
N HIS A 823 -49.72 20.40 11.53
CA HIS A 823 -50.77 20.86 12.44
C HIS A 823 -50.24 21.74 13.60
N GLY A 824 -49.38 22.73 13.30
CA GLY A 824 -48.81 23.66 14.27
C GLY A 824 -47.51 23.18 14.92
N LYS A 825 -47.08 21.93 14.67
CA LYS A 825 -45.76 21.42 15.08
C LYS A 825 -44.75 21.71 13.98
N ARG A 826 -43.95 22.76 14.19
CA ARG A 826 -42.93 23.19 13.22
C ARG A 826 -41.62 22.43 13.35
N ARG A 827 -41.11 21.98 12.20
CA ARG A 827 -39.77 21.45 11.97
C ARG A 827 -38.75 22.59 11.93
N GLN A 828 -38.41 23.15 13.09
CA GLN A 828 -37.44 24.25 13.23
C GLN A 828 -36.09 23.89 12.59
N GLY A 829 -35.47 24.86 11.89
CA GLY A 829 -34.24 24.66 11.09
C GLY A 829 -34.48 24.20 9.64
N SER A 830 -35.66 23.67 9.29
CA SER A 830 -35.97 23.17 7.93
C SER A 830 -36.06 24.29 6.87
N GLY A 831 -36.26 25.54 7.29
CA GLY A 831 -36.21 26.71 6.39
C GLY A 831 -34.80 27.05 5.93
N VAL A 832 -33.80 26.86 6.81
CA VAL A 832 -32.38 27.07 6.48
C VAL A 832 -31.91 26.01 5.49
N ASP A 833 -32.29 24.75 5.73
CA ASP A 833 -32.04 23.64 4.80
C ASP A 833 -32.62 23.92 3.41
N LEU A 834 -33.87 24.39 3.36
CA LEU A 834 -34.51 24.77 2.10
C LEU A 834 -33.74 25.89 1.39
N GLY A 835 -33.36 26.95 2.11
CA GLY A 835 -32.61 28.06 1.54
C GLY A 835 -31.25 27.64 0.96
N ASN A 836 -30.52 26.80 1.68
CA ASN A 836 -29.17 26.35 1.28
C ASN A 836 -29.23 25.36 0.12
N ILE A 837 -30.12 24.35 0.17
CA ILE A 837 -30.20 23.36 -0.90
C ILE A 837 -30.72 23.98 -2.20
N CYS A 838 -31.66 24.95 -2.12
CA CYS A 838 -32.10 25.69 -3.30
C CYS A 838 -30.95 26.48 -3.92
N HIS A 839 -30.18 27.19 -3.10
CA HIS A 839 -29.00 27.94 -3.56
C HIS A 839 -27.99 27.05 -4.27
N VAL A 840 -27.57 25.95 -3.64
CA VAL A 840 -26.61 25.01 -4.22
C VAL A 840 -27.12 24.40 -5.53
N LEU A 841 -28.39 23.97 -5.58
CA LEU A 841 -28.95 23.39 -6.80
C LEU A 841 -29.08 24.40 -7.94
N GLN A 842 -29.37 25.67 -7.64
CA GLN A 842 -29.36 26.76 -8.63
C GLN A 842 -27.94 27.01 -9.17
N GLU A 843 -26.94 27.06 -8.28
CA GLU A 843 -25.53 27.23 -8.64
C GLU A 843 -24.98 26.09 -9.50
N LEU A 844 -25.48 24.86 -9.29
CA LEU A 844 -25.17 23.72 -10.14
C LEU A 844 -25.86 23.80 -11.51
N GLY A 845 -26.94 24.56 -11.66
CA GLY A 845 -27.67 24.77 -12.92
C GLY A 845 -29.00 24.01 -13.04
N TYR A 846 -29.64 23.63 -11.92
CA TYR A 846 -30.98 23.03 -11.94
C TYR A 846 -32.09 24.09 -11.92
N VAL A 847 -33.17 23.83 -12.67
CA VAL A 847 -34.41 24.61 -12.59
C VAL A 847 -35.26 24.05 -11.45
N LEU A 848 -35.50 24.86 -10.43
CA LEU A 848 -36.17 24.41 -9.22
C LEU A 848 -37.69 24.47 -9.32
N GLN A 849 -38.33 23.45 -8.77
CA GLN A 849 -39.75 23.46 -8.40
C GLN A 849 -39.86 23.20 -6.90
N VAL A 850 -40.07 24.27 -6.14
CA VAL A 850 -40.12 24.25 -4.68
C VAL A 850 -41.55 24.15 -4.20
N HIS A 851 -41.82 23.22 -3.29
CA HIS A 851 -43.10 23.03 -2.63
C HIS A 851 -42.91 22.99 -1.13
N THR A 852 -43.87 23.57 -0.40
CA THR A 852 -43.86 23.58 1.05
C THR A 852 -45.19 23.06 1.59
N ASN A 853 -45.12 22.22 2.61
CA ASN A 853 -46.28 21.78 3.39
C ASN A 853 -47.42 21.16 2.55
N LEU A 854 -47.11 20.13 1.75
CA LEU A 854 -48.11 19.41 0.97
C LEU A 854 -48.65 18.18 1.71
N THR A 855 -49.93 17.88 1.48
CA THR A 855 -50.56 16.63 1.93
C THR A 855 -49.94 15.43 1.19
N ALA A 856 -50.17 14.21 1.69
CA ALA A 856 -49.66 13.00 1.07
C ALA A 856 -50.14 12.85 -0.39
N LYS A 857 -51.43 13.12 -0.61
CA LYS A 857 -52.06 13.09 -1.93
C LYS A 857 -51.51 14.18 -2.85
N ASP A 858 -51.46 15.43 -2.37
CA ASP A 858 -50.97 16.55 -3.18
C ASP A 858 -49.49 16.39 -3.54
N THR A 859 -48.71 15.76 -2.66
CA THR A 859 -47.31 15.44 -2.92
C THR A 859 -47.17 14.48 -4.09
N LEU A 860 -47.93 13.37 -4.10
CA LEU A 860 -47.92 12.41 -5.22
C LEU A 860 -48.43 13.05 -6.51
N ASP A 861 -49.52 13.82 -6.46
CA ASP A 861 -50.09 14.50 -7.62
C ASP A 861 -49.15 15.57 -8.20
N SER A 862 -48.42 16.27 -7.33
CA SER A 862 -47.39 17.24 -7.72
C SER A 862 -46.17 16.57 -8.34
N LEU A 863 -45.67 15.47 -7.75
CA LEU A 863 -44.56 14.68 -8.31
C LEU A 863 -44.94 14.03 -9.65
N ALA A 864 -46.17 13.55 -9.80
CA ALA A 864 -46.66 13.00 -11.06
C ALA A 864 -46.81 14.08 -12.15
N ARG A 865 -47.14 15.33 -11.78
CA ARG A 865 -47.08 16.48 -12.69
C ARG A 865 -45.64 16.86 -13.04
N PHE A 866 -44.73 16.84 -12.06
CA PHE A 866 -43.30 17.10 -12.26
C PHE A 866 -42.66 16.08 -13.22
N ALA A 867 -42.94 14.80 -13.06
CA ALA A 867 -42.42 13.74 -13.94
C ALA A 867 -42.87 13.93 -15.41
N ARG A 868 -44.06 14.50 -15.65
CA ARG A 868 -44.56 14.83 -16.99
C ARG A 868 -43.91 16.07 -17.62
N ARG A 869 -43.23 16.92 -16.84
CA ARG A 869 -42.56 18.13 -17.39
C ARG A 869 -41.28 17.83 -18.17
N PHE A 870 -40.78 16.62 -18.08
CA PHE A 870 -39.63 16.19 -18.88
C PHE A 870 -40.01 15.92 -20.35
N ASP A 871 -41.30 15.82 -20.66
CA ASP A 871 -41.78 15.65 -22.04
C ASP A 871 -41.46 16.90 -22.89
N GLY A 872 -40.72 16.71 -23.99
CA GLY A 872 -40.38 17.78 -24.94
C GLY A 872 -39.17 18.66 -24.58
N THR A 873 -38.36 18.31 -23.57
CA THR A 873 -37.22 19.12 -23.10
C THR A 873 -35.89 18.35 -23.06
N GLU A 874 -34.76 19.02 -23.36
CA GLU A 874 -33.43 18.39 -23.42
C GLU A 874 -32.68 18.31 -22.08
N PHE A 875 -33.36 18.04 -20.96
CA PHE A 875 -32.69 17.97 -19.65
C PHE A 875 -31.71 16.80 -19.56
N CYS A 876 -30.57 17.02 -18.87
CA CYS A 876 -29.55 15.98 -18.61
C CYS A 876 -29.93 15.02 -17.48
N SER A 877 -30.68 15.47 -16.49
CA SER A 877 -30.96 14.71 -15.27
C SER A 877 -32.26 15.13 -14.59
N ALA A 878 -32.71 14.35 -13.62
CA ALA A 878 -33.78 14.72 -12.70
C ALA A 878 -33.27 14.61 -11.26
N LEU A 879 -33.64 15.57 -10.40
CA LEU A 879 -33.26 15.57 -8.99
C LEU A 879 -34.49 15.80 -8.11
N VAL A 880 -34.64 15.03 -7.05
CA VAL A 880 -35.77 15.09 -6.12
C VAL A 880 -35.23 15.16 -4.70
N VAL A 881 -35.52 16.25 -3.99
CA VAL A 881 -35.20 16.46 -2.59
C VAL A 881 -36.49 16.38 -1.77
N LEU A 882 -36.56 15.43 -0.85
CA LEU A 882 -37.71 15.22 0.03
C LEU A 882 -37.30 15.50 1.47
N MET A 883 -37.78 16.59 2.05
CA MET A 883 -37.53 16.97 3.44
C MET A 883 -38.85 16.91 4.21
N SER A 884 -39.07 15.83 4.95
CA SER A 884 -40.31 15.61 5.71
C SER A 884 -40.08 14.77 6.99
N HIS A 885 -41.14 14.49 7.75
CA HIS A 885 -41.18 13.32 8.62
C HIS A 885 -41.28 12.03 7.78
N GLY A 886 -40.92 10.91 8.38
CA GLY A 886 -40.94 9.61 7.69
C GLY A 886 -40.55 8.47 8.61
N ASN A 887 -40.66 7.25 8.09
CA ASN A 887 -40.27 6.00 8.73
C ASN A 887 -39.68 5.07 7.64
N THR A 888 -39.31 3.83 7.99
CA THR A 888 -38.76 2.86 7.03
C THR A 888 -39.63 2.77 5.77
N GLY A 889 -39.06 3.17 4.64
CA GLY A 889 -39.72 3.07 3.33
C GLY A 889 -40.84 4.09 3.06
N VAL A 890 -41.10 5.05 3.96
CA VAL A 890 -42.22 6.00 3.84
C VAL A 890 -41.83 7.44 4.19
N ILE A 891 -42.50 8.40 3.55
CA ILE A 891 -42.47 9.82 3.95
C ILE A 891 -43.88 10.29 4.31
N THR A 892 -44.00 11.25 5.21
CA THR A 892 -45.28 11.72 5.73
C THR A 892 -45.68 13.05 5.10
N GLY A 893 -46.93 13.20 4.68
CA GLY A 893 -47.53 14.48 4.28
C GLY A 893 -47.91 15.33 5.49
N VAL A 894 -48.23 16.62 5.30
CA VAL A 894 -48.63 17.49 6.43
C VAL A 894 -49.98 17.13 7.05
N ASP A 895 -50.74 16.28 6.36
CA ASP A 895 -51.97 15.63 6.80
C ASP A 895 -51.72 14.32 7.58
N ASP A 896 -50.48 14.09 8.00
CA ASP A 896 -49.99 12.90 8.73
C ASP A 896 -50.16 11.56 7.98
N ASN A 897 -50.61 11.59 6.73
CA ASN A 897 -50.70 10.41 5.87
C ASN A 897 -49.33 10.02 5.30
N CYS A 898 -49.07 8.71 5.20
CA CYS A 898 -47.80 8.18 4.69
C CYS A 898 -47.84 7.90 3.19
N ILE A 899 -46.77 8.25 2.50
CA ILE A 899 -46.49 7.92 1.09
C ILE A 899 -45.36 6.89 1.06
N LYS A 900 -45.55 5.77 0.36
CA LYS A 900 -44.46 4.82 0.14
C LYS A 900 -43.46 5.43 -0.83
N LEU A 901 -42.19 5.37 -0.48
CA LEU A 901 -41.11 5.88 -1.34
C LEU A 901 -41.06 5.16 -2.69
N ARG A 902 -41.43 3.88 -2.74
CA ARG A 902 -41.57 3.11 -3.98
C ARG A 902 -42.56 3.74 -4.96
N ASP A 903 -43.66 4.31 -4.47
CA ASP A 903 -44.68 4.94 -5.32
C ASP A 903 -44.11 6.19 -5.98
N ILE A 904 -43.29 6.96 -5.25
CA ILE A 904 -42.55 8.11 -5.78
C ILE A 904 -41.53 7.67 -6.83
N TYR A 905 -40.72 6.66 -6.54
CA TYR A 905 -39.67 6.18 -7.46
C TYR A 905 -40.26 5.66 -8.77
N SER A 906 -41.41 4.96 -8.68
CA SER A 906 -42.10 4.38 -9.83
C SER A 906 -42.46 5.42 -10.88
N LEU A 907 -42.71 6.68 -10.49
CA LEU A 907 -43.04 7.78 -11.42
C LEU A 907 -41.88 8.13 -12.37
N PHE A 908 -40.65 7.78 -11.99
CA PHE A 908 -39.43 8.10 -12.76
C PHE A 908 -38.80 6.85 -13.41
N GLU A 909 -39.45 5.69 -13.32
CA GLU A 909 -38.97 4.48 -13.98
C GLU A 909 -39.08 4.61 -15.51
N GLY A 910 -38.15 3.97 -16.24
CA GLY A 910 -38.00 4.17 -17.68
C GLY A 910 -39.27 3.96 -18.50
N HIS A 911 -40.16 3.07 -18.08
CA HIS A 911 -41.44 2.80 -18.74
C HIS A 911 -42.52 3.87 -18.46
N ARG A 912 -42.41 4.64 -17.37
CA ARG A 912 -43.35 5.72 -17.00
C ARG A 912 -42.82 7.12 -17.32
N CYS A 913 -41.50 7.27 -17.41
CA CYS A 913 -40.83 8.49 -17.86
C CYS A 913 -39.73 8.17 -18.88
N PRO A 914 -40.08 7.82 -20.13
CA PRO A 914 -39.11 7.40 -21.16
C PRO A 914 -38.06 8.46 -21.48
N VAL A 915 -38.38 9.75 -21.31
CA VAL A 915 -37.45 10.86 -21.58
C VAL A 915 -36.25 10.90 -20.63
N LEU A 916 -36.35 10.23 -19.47
CA LEU A 916 -35.28 10.06 -18.50
C LEU A 916 -34.54 8.72 -18.63
N LEU A 917 -34.86 7.90 -19.63
CA LEU A 917 -34.17 6.62 -19.86
C LEU A 917 -32.71 6.89 -20.24
N GLY A 918 -31.76 6.23 -19.56
CA GLY A 918 -30.33 6.50 -19.76
C GLY A 918 -29.79 7.76 -19.07
N LYS A 919 -30.63 8.54 -18.38
CA LYS A 919 -30.26 9.78 -17.68
C LYS A 919 -30.27 9.60 -16.17
N PRO A 920 -29.38 10.26 -15.41
CA PRO A 920 -29.32 10.13 -13.96
C PRO A 920 -30.55 10.73 -13.26
N LYS A 921 -31.08 9.98 -12.28
CA LYS A 921 -32.24 10.32 -11.46
C LYS A 921 -31.84 10.28 -9.98
N LEU A 922 -31.74 11.44 -9.35
CA LEU A 922 -31.18 11.60 -8.01
C LEU A 922 -32.30 11.84 -6.99
N PHE A 923 -32.28 11.10 -5.87
CA PHE A 923 -33.24 11.24 -4.78
C PHE A 923 -32.51 11.49 -3.45
N PHE A 924 -32.65 12.70 -2.90
CA PHE A 924 -32.09 13.07 -1.60
C PHE A 924 -33.21 13.14 -0.56
N ILE A 925 -33.15 12.28 0.45
CA ILE A 925 -34.27 12.01 1.35
C ILE A 925 -33.85 12.32 2.78
N GLN A 926 -34.31 13.48 3.26
CA GLN A 926 -34.15 13.96 4.62
C GLN A 926 -35.42 13.67 5.42
N ALA A 927 -35.52 12.43 5.89
CA ALA A 927 -36.56 11.93 6.78
C ALA A 927 -35.99 10.87 7.73
N CYS A 928 -36.69 10.60 8.84
CA CYS A 928 -36.35 9.45 9.69
C CYS A 928 -36.69 8.14 8.96
N ARG A 929 -36.01 7.06 9.33
CA ARG A 929 -36.27 5.71 8.80
C ARG A 929 -36.50 4.71 9.92
N GLY A 930 -37.07 5.14 11.03
CA GLY A 930 -37.30 4.33 12.23
C GLY A 930 -37.41 5.18 13.49
N ASP A 931 -37.90 4.58 14.57
CA ASP A 931 -38.07 5.20 15.88
C ASP A 931 -36.89 4.93 16.83
N ILE A 932 -35.90 4.16 16.39
CA ILE A 932 -34.74 3.82 17.20
C ILE A 932 -33.85 5.07 17.27
N ARG A 933 -33.87 5.72 18.43
CA ARG A 933 -32.88 6.73 18.79
C ARG A 933 -31.54 6.04 18.78
N THR A 934 -30.62 6.52 17.95
CA THR A 934 -29.23 6.06 17.92
C THR A 934 -28.70 6.02 19.36
N GLN A 935 -28.60 4.82 19.93
CA GLN A 935 -27.88 4.64 21.18
C GLN A 935 -26.43 4.93 20.85
N LEU A 936 -25.90 6.01 21.41
CA LEU A 936 -24.46 6.14 21.49
C LEU A 936 -23.91 4.92 22.20
N VAL A 937 -23.02 4.23 21.49
CA VAL A 937 -22.09 3.30 22.09
C VAL A 937 -21.00 4.15 22.72
N GLU A 938 -21.21 4.56 23.97
CA GLU A 938 -20.09 4.64 24.90
C GLU A 938 -19.83 3.23 25.42
N ALA A 939 -18.56 2.87 25.44
CA ALA A 939 -18.10 1.58 25.92
C ALA A 939 -18.36 1.44 27.43
N ASP A 940 -19.49 0.86 27.84
CA ASP A 940 -19.52 -0.21 28.84
C ASP A 940 -20.89 -0.94 28.98
N SER A 941 -20.90 -1.99 29.79
CA SER A 941 -21.74 -3.20 29.94
C SER A 941 -23.25 -3.10 30.25
N ASP A 942 -23.95 -4.15 29.78
CA ASP A 942 -25.08 -4.93 30.38
C ASP A 942 -26.48 -4.97 29.70
N VAL A 943 -26.77 -6.24 29.33
CA VAL A 943 -27.93 -7.04 28.88
C VAL A 943 -29.37 -6.46 28.90
N THR A 944 -30.15 -6.74 27.84
CA THR A 944 -31.37 -7.58 27.91
C THR A 944 -31.85 -7.98 26.50
N GLU A 945 -32.18 -9.27 26.36
CA GLU A 945 -32.65 -9.95 25.15
C GLU A 945 -34.09 -9.54 24.77
N LEU A 946 -34.36 -9.43 23.46
CA LEU A 946 -35.72 -9.56 22.90
C LEU A 946 -35.63 -10.37 21.60
N GLU A 947 -36.48 -11.40 21.50
CA GLU A 947 -36.55 -12.43 20.46
C GLU A 947 -36.98 -11.89 19.07
N PRO A 948 -36.65 -12.59 17.96
CA PRO A 948 -37.10 -12.19 16.63
C PRO A 948 -38.46 -12.81 16.27
N GLU A 949 -39.42 -11.99 15.84
CA GLU A 949 -40.63 -12.43 15.17
C GLU A 949 -40.39 -12.70 13.67
N ASP A 950 -41.01 -13.79 13.21
CA ASP A 950 -41.02 -14.36 11.86
C ASP A 950 -41.53 -13.40 10.78
N HIS A 951 -40.86 -13.37 9.62
CA HIS A 951 -41.50 -13.03 8.35
C HIS A 951 -41.17 -14.05 7.27
N SER A 952 -42.21 -14.84 6.96
CA SER A 952 -42.36 -15.82 5.90
C SER A 952 -42.39 -15.21 4.50
N ASP A 953 -41.80 -15.96 3.57
CA ASP A 953 -42.20 -16.22 2.18
C ASP A 953 -42.73 -15.09 1.28
N GLU A 954 -42.08 -14.88 0.14
CA GLU A 954 -42.78 -14.49 -1.09
C GLU A 954 -42.17 -15.17 -2.33
N GLU A 955 -43.09 -15.70 -3.15
CA GLU A 955 -42.93 -16.73 -4.18
C GLU A 955 -42.26 -16.29 -5.50
N ILE A 956 -41.72 -17.31 -6.17
CA ILE A 956 -41.28 -17.34 -7.56
C ILE A 956 -42.51 -17.41 -8.47
N ILE A 957 -42.68 -16.46 -9.40
CA ILE A 957 -43.58 -16.63 -10.55
C ILE A 957 -42.78 -16.54 -11.84
N THR A 958 -42.64 -17.70 -12.49
CA THR A 958 -42.25 -17.87 -13.89
C THR A 958 -43.49 -17.86 -14.79
N THR A 959 -43.49 -17.03 -15.84
CA THR A 959 -44.27 -17.32 -17.07
C THR A 959 -43.63 -16.71 -18.32
N ASN A 960 -43.76 -17.46 -19.41
CA ASN A 960 -42.98 -17.42 -20.65
C ASN A 960 -43.37 -16.32 -21.65
N LEU A 961 -42.37 -16.01 -22.48
CA LEU A 961 -42.30 -15.21 -23.71
C LEU A 961 -43.44 -15.41 -24.74
N GLN A 962 -43.76 -14.33 -25.44
CA GLN A 962 -43.86 -14.33 -26.91
C GLN A 962 -43.42 -12.96 -27.49
N ALA A 963 -42.73 -13.02 -28.62
CA ALA A 963 -41.88 -11.99 -29.20
C ALA A 963 -42.61 -11.06 -30.17
N ASP A 964 -42.16 -9.80 -30.24
CA ASP A 964 -41.98 -9.07 -31.50
C ASP A 964 -40.82 -8.08 -31.36
N TYR A 965 -39.88 -8.15 -32.31
CA TYR A 965 -38.60 -7.46 -32.29
C TYR A 965 -38.70 -5.99 -32.70
N SER A 966 -38.12 -5.08 -31.91
CA SER A 966 -37.41 -3.90 -32.41
C SER A 966 -36.29 -3.51 -31.43
N PHE A 967 -35.11 -3.18 -31.97
CA PHE A 967 -33.87 -2.93 -31.23
C PHE A 967 -33.97 -1.70 -30.30
N ALA A 968 -34.30 -1.91 -29.03
CA ALA A 968 -33.97 -1.00 -27.92
C ALA A 968 -33.69 -1.86 -26.68
N GLN A 969 -32.46 -1.80 -26.18
CA GLN A 969 -31.96 -2.63 -25.08
C GLN A 969 -32.80 -2.47 -23.80
N ASP A 970 -33.32 -3.58 -23.29
CA ASP A 970 -34.08 -3.69 -22.04
C ASP A 970 -33.25 -3.27 -20.82
N LEU A 971 -33.31 -1.99 -20.48
CA LEU A 971 -32.85 -1.46 -19.20
C LEU A 971 -33.88 -1.78 -18.11
N PRO A 972 -33.49 -2.37 -16.96
CA PRO A 972 -34.42 -2.57 -15.85
C PRO A 972 -35.00 -1.22 -15.43
N GLY A 973 -36.31 -1.16 -15.13
CA GLY A 973 -37.06 0.09 -14.97
C GLY A 973 -36.48 1.09 -13.95
N ASN A 974 -35.68 0.60 -12.99
CA ASN A 974 -35.01 1.35 -11.93
C ASN A 974 -33.54 1.71 -12.22
N ALA A 975 -33.05 1.51 -13.44
CA ALA A 975 -31.69 1.86 -13.84
C ALA A 975 -31.46 3.38 -13.83
N ASP A 976 -30.21 3.79 -13.62
CA ASP A 976 -29.77 5.18 -13.58
C ASP A 976 -30.42 6.00 -12.45
N MET A 977 -30.76 5.34 -11.34
CA MET A 977 -31.27 5.96 -10.12
C MET A 977 -30.23 5.96 -9.00
N PHE A 978 -30.18 7.04 -8.22
CA PHE A 978 -29.33 7.19 -7.05
C PHE A 978 -30.14 7.68 -5.87
N PHE A 979 -30.09 6.96 -4.75
CA PHE A 979 -30.82 7.31 -3.54
C PHE A 979 -29.84 7.65 -2.43
N ALA A 980 -29.97 8.85 -1.85
CA ALA A 980 -29.22 9.26 -0.67
C ALA A 980 -30.19 9.51 0.48
N TYR A 981 -30.15 8.65 1.48
CA TYR A 981 -30.92 8.76 2.70
C TYR A 981 -30.08 9.43 3.79
N ALA A 982 -30.70 10.31 4.55
CA ALA A 982 -30.03 11.00 5.64
C ALA A 982 -29.51 10.08 6.74
N THR A 983 -30.14 8.93 6.92
CA THR A 983 -29.77 7.93 7.92
C THR A 983 -30.03 6.52 7.40
N THR A 984 -29.35 5.53 7.99
CA THR A 984 -29.61 4.11 7.76
C THR A 984 -31.00 3.70 8.27
N GLU A 985 -31.50 2.58 7.74
CA GLU A 985 -32.77 1.98 8.18
C GLU A 985 -32.82 1.70 9.68
N GLY A 986 -33.98 1.91 10.29
CA GLY A 986 -34.22 1.82 11.73
C GLY A 986 -33.88 3.09 12.52
N ASN A 987 -33.11 4.04 11.98
CA ASN A 987 -32.58 5.17 12.74
C ASN A 987 -33.29 6.50 12.46
N ILE A 988 -33.09 7.46 13.38
CA ILE A 988 -33.59 8.84 13.28
C ILE A 988 -32.62 9.76 12.51
N SER A 989 -33.17 10.75 11.80
CA SER A 989 -32.39 11.82 11.17
C SER A 989 -32.35 13.06 12.07
N LEU A 990 -31.17 13.66 12.23
CA LEU A 990 -30.88 14.73 13.18
C LEU A 990 -30.88 16.11 12.51
N ARG A 991 -31.35 17.09 13.29
CA ARG A 991 -31.44 18.48 12.86
C ARG A 991 -31.21 19.46 14.00
N SER A 992 -30.43 20.50 13.71
CA SER A 992 -30.29 21.70 14.54
C SER A 992 -31.45 22.67 14.28
N GLN A 993 -32.01 23.24 15.35
CA GLN A 993 -33.07 24.25 15.25
C GLN A 993 -32.57 25.55 14.60
N VAL A 994 -31.26 25.82 14.69
CA VAL A 994 -30.62 27.02 14.16
C VAL A 994 -29.95 26.72 12.82
N ALA A 995 -29.04 25.74 12.79
CA ALA A 995 -28.19 25.50 11.62
C ALA A 995 -28.81 24.59 10.54
N GLY A 996 -29.97 23.97 10.80
CA GLY A 996 -30.56 23.00 9.87
C GLY A 996 -30.07 21.56 10.07
N SER A 997 -30.41 20.68 9.13
CA SER A 997 -30.20 19.22 9.20
C SER A 997 -28.76 18.86 8.92
N TRP A 998 -28.17 17.97 9.72
CA TRP A 998 -26.75 17.61 9.56
C TRP A 998 -26.45 17.10 8.14
N PHE A 999 -27.36 16.29 7.60
CA PHE A 999 -27.26 15.75 6.25
C PHE A 999 -27.34 16.82 5.16
N ILE A 1000 -28.31 17.74 5.21
CA ILE A 1000 -28.47 18.79 4.19
C ILE A 1000 -27.34 19.81 4.26
N GLN A 1001 -26.90 20.16 5.47
CA GLN A 1001 -25.76 21.04 5.69
C GLN A 1001 -24.46 20.43 5.13
N ALA A 1002 -24.23 19.14 5.36
CA ALA A 1002 -23.09 18.43 4.80
C ALA A 1002 -23.14 18.34 3.26
N ILE A 1003 -24.31 18.08 2.68
CA ILE A 1003 -24.49 18.13 1.21
C ILE A 1003 -24.11 19.51 0.67
N CYS A 1004 -24.62 20.58 1.27
CA CYS A 1004 -24.35 21.94 0.80
C CYS A 1004 -22.85 22.28 0.91
N GLU A 1005 -22.24 22.01 2.07
CA GLU A 1005 -20.82 22.27 2.30
C GLU A 1005 -19.94 21.52 1.28
N VAL A 1006 -20.18 20.21 1.12
CA VAL A 1006 -19.40 19.35 0.23
C VAL A 1006 -19.56 19.76 -1.23
N PHE A 1007 -20.78 20.07 -1.65
CA PHE A 1007 -21.04 20.39 -3.05
C PHE A 1007 -20.48 21.77 -3.42
N ILE A 1008 -20.49 22.73 -2.48
CA ILE A 1008 -19.84 24.03 -2.68
C ILE A 1008 -18.33 23.85 -2.88
N LYS A 1009 -17.69 23.02 -2.06
CA LYS A 1009 -16.24 22.80 -2.11
C LYS A 1009 -15.79 22.00 -3.34
N TRP A 1010 -16.51 20.93 -3.68
CA TRP A 1010 -15.95 19.88 -4.54
C TRP A 1010 -16.79 19.52 -5.78
N ALA A 1011 -18.02 20.02 -5.94
CA ALA A 1011 -18.88 19.61 -7.07
C ALA A 1011 -18.36 20.02 -8.46
N ALA A 1012 -17.40 20.94 -8.52
CA ALA A 1012 -16.71 21.34 -9.74
C ALA A 1012 -15.75 20.25 -10.27
N GLN A 1013 -15.20 19.40 -9.41
CA GLN A 1013 -14.10 18.50 -9.76
C GLN A 1013 -14.47 17.03 -9.56
N ASP A 1014 -15.19 16.72 -8.49
CA ASP A 1014 -15.43 15.35 -8.05
C ASP A 1014 -16.71 14.74 -8.66
N SER A 1015 -16.72 13.40 -8.76
CA SER A 1015 -17.90 12.65 -9.13
C SER A 1015 -18.91 12.56 -7.98
N LEU A 1016 -20.19 12.32 -8.29
CA LEU A 1016 -21.25 12.19 -7.30
C LEU A 1016 -20.93 11.16 -6.21
N ASP A 1017 -20.29 10.03 -6.55
CA ASP A 1017 -19.90 9.00 -5.58
C ASP A 1017 -18.89 9.54 -4.57
N VAL A 1018 -17.89 10.27 -5.04
CA VAL A 1018 -16.85 10.87 -4.20
C VAL A 1018 -17.45 11.97 -3.31
N LEU A 1019 -18.33 12.82 -3.87
CA LEU A 1019 -19.06 13.82 -3.10
C LEU A 1019 -19.87 13.17 -1.97
N MET A 1020 -20.64 12.13 -2.26
CA MET A 1020 -21.47 11.49 -1.25
C MET A 1020 -20.67 10.75 -0.18
N ASN A 1021 -19.49 10.21 -0.50
CA ASN A 1021 -18.57 9.69 0.51
C ASN A 1021 -18.07 10.79 1.45
N LYS A 1022 -17.75 11.98 0.92
CA LYS A 1022 -17.39 13.15 1.74
C LYS A 1022 -18.56 13.61 2.62
N VAL A 1023 -19.80 13.60 2.11
CA VAL A 1023 -21.01 13.87 2.91
C VAL A 1023 -21.15 12.87 4.06
N THR A 1024 -21.03 11.57 3.78
CA THR A 1024 -21.12 10.52 4.80
C THR A 1024 -20.10 10.72 5.91
N ASN A 1025 -18.85 10.99 5.55
CA ASN A 1025 -17.78 11.26 6.52
C ASN A 1025 -18.08 12.53 7.35
N ARG A 1026 -18.52 13.61 6.69
CA ARG A 1026 -18.83 14.88 7.35
C ARG A 1026 -19.97 14.77 8.36
N VAL A 1027 -20.99 13.95 8.09
CA VAL A 1027 -22.12 13.71 9.00
C VAL A 1027 -21.72 12.74 10.12
N ALA A 1028 -20.98 11.67 9.82
CA ALA A 1028 -20.55 10.68 10.81
C ALA A 1028 -19.60 11.25 11.87
N CYS A 1029 -18.77 12.23 11.48
CA CYS A 1029 -17.87 12.95 12.38
C CYS A 1029 -18.56 14.05 13.20
N GLN A 1030 -19.81 14.41 12.89
CA GLN A 1030 -20.54 15.44 13.63
C GLN A 1030 -21.01 14.88 14.98
N ARG A 1031 -20.72 15.62 16.05
CA ARG A 1031 -21.13 15.30 17.43
C ARG A 1031 -22.16 16.33 17.89
N GLY A 1032 -23.18 15.87 18.61
CA GLY A 1032 -24.21 16.72 19.21
C GLY A 1032 -24.95 15.99 20.31
N GLU A 1033 -25.90 16.67 20.96
CA GLU A 1033 -26.66 16.14 22.09
C GLU A 1033 -28.17 16.20 21.81
N ILE A 1034 -28.90 15.15 22.16
CA ILE A 1034 -30.35 15.05 22.07
C ILE A 1034 -30.90 14.85 23.48
N ARG A 1035 -31.95 15.58 23.82
CA ARG A 1035 -32.68 15.39 25.08
C ARG A 1035 -33.57 14.15 24.96
N ASP A 1036 -33.37 13.18 25.83
CA ASP A 1036 -34.24 12.01 25.94
C ASP A 1036 -35.61 12.44 26.53
N PRO A 1037 -36.73 12.31 25.81
CA PRO A 1037 -38.05 12.69 26.32
C PRO A 1037 -38.59 11.81 27.45
N LEU A 1038 -38.00 10.64 27.73
CA LEU A 1038 -38.41 9.82 28.88
C LEU A 1038 -37.63 10.20 30.15
N THR A 1039 -36.33 10.47 30.02
CA THR A 1039 -35.44 10.73 31.17
C THR A 1039 -35.09 12.21 31.35
N HIS A 1040 -35.45 13.07 30.40
CA HIS A 1040 -35.09 14.49 30.28
C HIS A 1040 -33.57 14.79 30.30
N LYS A 1041 -32.70 13.77 30.26
CA LYS A 1041 -31.24 13.91 30.22
C LYS A 1041 -30.73 14.11 28.78
N LEU A 1042 -29.62 14.84 28.65
CA LEU A 1042 -28.92 15.01 27.39
C LEU A 1042 -28.10 13.75 27.10
N LYS A 1043 -28.31 13.16 25.92
CA LYS A 1043 -27.58 11.99 25.43
C LYS A 1043 -26.89 12.41 24.14
N ALA A 1044 -25.60 12.15 24.01
CA ALA A 1044 -24.93 12.50 22.77
C ALA A 1044 -25.50 11.67 21.59
N ALA A 1045 -25.32 12.14 20.37
CA ALA A 1045 -25.99 11.63 19.19
C ALA A 1045 -25.07 11.59 17.97
N SER A 1046 -25.29 10.58 17.13
CA SER A 1046 -24.59 10.36 15.88
C SER A 1046 -25.57 9.95 14.78
N GLN A 1047 -25.20 10.23 13.53
CA GLN A 1047 -25.98 9.91 12.34
C GLN A 1047 -25.04 9.43 11.24
N THR A 1048 -25.48 8.43 10.46
CA THR A 1048 -24.72 7.93 9.31
C THR A 1048 -25.65 7.87 8.09
N PRO A 1049 -25.42 8.68 7.06
CA PRO A 1049 -26.17 8.62 5.80
C PRO A 1049 -25.98 7.29 5.08
N GLU A 1050 -26.96 6.90 4.26
CA GLU A 1050 -26.93 5.69 3.44
C GLU A 1050 -27.17 6.05 1.96
N CYS A 1051 -26.27 5.61 1.08
CA CYS A 1051 -26.39 5.82 -0.37
C CYS A 1051 -26.61 4.48 -1.09
N ILE A 1052 -27.64 4.40 -1.93
CA ILE A 1052 -27.94 3.25 -2.78
C ILE A 1052 -27.77 3.66 -4.24
N LYS A 1053 -26.77 3.09 -4.91
CA LYS A 1053 -26.43 3.39 -6.31
C LYS A 1053 -26.98 2.33 -7.26
N ARG A 1054 -27.77 2.77 -8.24
CA ARG A 1054 -28.16 1.99 -9.44
C ARG A 1054 -27.71 2.69 -10.73
N MET A 1055 -26.67 3.51 -10.61
CA MET A 1055 -26.06 4.29 -11.69
C MET A 1055 -25.07 3.41 -12.46
N ARG A 1056 -25.03 3.55 -13.78
CA ARG A 1056 -24.19 2.75 -14.69
C ARG A 1056 -22.93 3.48 -15.17
N LYS A 1057 -22.89 4.81 -15.01
CA LYS A 1057 -21.79 5.69 -15.42
C LYS A 1057 -21.43 6.64 -14.28
N ASN A 1058 -20.26 7.25 -14.37
CA ASN A 1058 -19.87 8.32 -13.46
C ASN A 1058 -20.68 9.58 -13.76
N MET A 1059 -21.11 10.29 -12.70
CA MET A 1059 -21.85 11.55 -12.84
C MET A 1059 -21.03 12.68 -12.25
N TYR A 1060 -20.83 13.74 -13.04
CA TYR A 1060 -20.19 14.99 -12.64
C TYR A 1060 -21.18 16.14 -12.86
N PHE A 1061 -21.28 17.08 -11.92
CA PHE A 1061 -22.27 18.15 -12.03
C PHE A 1061 -21.89 19.25 -13.03
N MET A 1062 -20.59 19.47 -13.28
CA MET A 1062 -20.08 20.49 -14.22
C MET A 1062 -20.79 21.84 -14.08
N PRO A 1063 -20.65 22.52 -12.92
CA PRO A 1063 -21.40 23.73 -12.63
C PRO A 1063 -21.17 24.80 -13.71
N LYS A 1064 -22.25 25.47 -14.13
CA LYS A 1064 -22.22 26.61 -15.08
C LYS A 1064 -21.61 26.32 -16.46
N TYR A 1065 -21.56 25.05 -16.88
CA TYR A 1065 -21.09 24.67 -18.22
C TYR A 1065 -22.23 24.18 -19.13
N PRO A 1066 -22.27 24.60 -20.41
CA PRO A 1066 -21.46 25.63 -21.06
C PRO A 1066 -21.83 27.05 -20.58
N ASN A 1067 -20.87 27.97 -20.54
CA ASN A 1067 -21.12 29.37 -20.16
C ASN A 1067 -22.02 30.04 -21.23
N SER A 1068 -23.19 30.52 -20.84
CA SER A 1068 -24.15 31.23 -21.70
C SER A 1068 -23.60 32.53 -22.33
N SER A 1069 -22.44 33.02 -21.88
CA SER A 1069 -21.72 34.16 -22.45
C SER A 1069 -20.79 33.83 -23.64
N GLN A 1070 -20.68 32.56 -24.05
CA GLN A 1070 -19.88 32.13 -25.21
C GLN A 1070 -20.67 31.45 -26.34
N ALA A 1071 -22.01 31.43 -26.30
CA ALA A 1071 -22.85 30.86 -27.36
C ALA A 1071 -22.82 31.63 -28.70
N GLY A 1072 -21.96 32.65 -28.83
CA GLY A 1072 -21.79 33.49 -30.03
C GLY A 1072 -20.41 33.39 -30.69
N ALA A 1073 -19.70 32.27 -30.60
CA ALA A 1073 -18.48 32.05 -31.37
C ALA A 1073 -18.38 30.60 -31.89
N THR A 1074 -19.03 30.39 -33.04
CA THR A 1074 -18.64 29.50 -34.15
C THR A 1074 -17.81 28.25 -33.83
N TRP A 1075 -18.46 27.09 -33.97
CA TRP A 1075 -17.87 25.92 -34.61
C TRP A 1075 -18.89 25.34 -35.60
N MET A 1076 -18.72 25.73 -36.87
CA MET A 1076 -18.95 24.82 -38.01
C MET A 1076 -17.82 23.80 -38.04
#